data_AF-A0A7S2VHW6-F1
#
_entry.id   AF-A0A7S2VHW6-F1
#
_cell.length_a   1.000
_cell.length_b   1.000
_cell.length_c   1.000
_cell.angle_alpha   90.00
_cell.angle_beta   90.00
_cell.angle_gamma   90.00
#
_symmetry.space_group_name_H-M   'P 1'
#
loop_
_entity.id
_entity.type
_entity.pdbx_description
1 polymer ?
#
loop_
_entity_poly.entity_id
_entity_poly.type
_entity_poly.pdbx_seq_one_letter_code
_entity_poly.pdbx_strand_id
1 'polypeptide(L)'
;RLAAEKLEQERLELELLAKKIAEEEETERRLAAEKHAKEQRLAKEQFEREMLAKKIAEEQEAKKAADVRRLTEERLAKEEAAEKLAEQQRQENERSEREMIARREAEKEQAAAIAEEKRQEELRAALEKTEAAEANFDVEQRLEKERLGMEEQHIIERLATLEAKQRAERERFEQELTMAKEMEQANALFAAEEIQRLTIQMENNATKLAEVENERKKLQLSSEESQVMCEQLKSDLHRAAETISVLRETVADQEEKERLRFEEEARRVDKEEETLMASAKLDMEKQLSHLRESLEGQIDSLERELEEERKSSAEQQHELQQRLEEATSRLSASESEMTAMMSKKESKLTKQLQTSEKAAAKAVALLDDKELEVKQLQQIISDLRETMKKSKIEEEEAEEEMDELHHENEELHQQLEKLQKENKQLNTKLESMTDHSENVLGLKMDLQMLEEERRREKEALESVTEKSSEDYTLAISQRDTARAEVQDLQQQLAAARADLDLANTDRNRALMANENLQTALESFQNERDAEIALLLEQRAAAEDAIAAAHEASLEAMREANVQQMRDVQYAADKSVQNTLTEMDKMEVTIQDCRKDNLNLRKALDEAISQLQRNQEDVIDRSLIKNVILDWHGKKGKAKRDVMILLGSILHFTEDEKDKAFIGEGHGTLGKVVDAVAAPLPPAKLNVDKIEGDTVREKWVNFLLAETGEDGSNEDAAP
;
A
#
# COMPACT_ATOMS: atom_id res chain seq x y z
N ARG A 1 -100.52 14.11 -85.46
CA ARG A 1 -99.09 14.23 -85.81
C ARG A 1 -98.36 15.01 -84.72
N LEU A 2 -98.47 16.34 -84.65
CA LEU A 2 -97.92 17.18 -83.56
C LEU A 2 -98.11 16.63 -82.13
N ALA A 3 -99.32 16.19 -81.76
CA ALA A 3 -99.55 15.62 -80.42
C ALA A 3 -98.85 14.26 -80.17
N ALA A 4 -98.58 13.48 -81.23
CA ALA A 4 -97.84 12.23 -81.14
C ALA A 4 -96.32 12.50 -81.10
N GLU A 5 -95.82 13.44 -81.90
CA GLU A 5 -94.43 13.91 -81.86
C GLU A 5 -94.09 14.49 -80.48
N LYS A 6 -95.01 15.24 -79.87
CA LYS A 6 -94.83 15.79 -78.51
C LYS A 6 -94.82 14.71 -77.42
N LEU A 7 -95.69 13.69 -77.51
CA LEU A 7 -95.66 12.53 -76.60
C LEU A 7 -94.42 11.65 -76.79
N GLU A 8 -93.92 11.52 -78.01
CA GLU A 8 -92.67 10.80 -78.32
C GLU A 8 -91.45 11.55 -77.77
N GLN A 9 -91.44 12.88 -77.87
CA GLN A 9 -90.43 13.73 -77.25
C GLN A 9 -90.47 13.69 -75.72
N GLU A 10 -91.65 13.85 -75.10
CA GLU A 10 -91.82 13.75 -73.64
C GLU A 10 -91.41 12.35 -73.13
N ARG A 11 -91.69 11.29 -73.90
CA ARG A 11 -91.21 9.93 -73.59
C ARG A 11 -89.68 9.83 -73.65
N LEU A 12 -89.04 10.37 -74.68
CA LEU A 12 -87.58 10.35 -74.82
C LEU A 12 -86.89 11.18 -73.72
N GLU A 13 -87.47 12.31 -73.34
CA GLU A 13 -86.98 13.14 -72.22
C GLU A 13 -87.10 12.38 -70.89
N LEU A 14 -88.23 11.71 -70.62
CA LEU A 14 -88.40 10.85 -69.44
C LEU A 14 -87.48 9.62 -69.45
N GLU A 15 -87.24 9.00 -70.60
CA GLU A 15 -86.32 7.86 -70.76
C GLU A 15 -84.86 8.29 -70.48
N LEU A 16 -84.48 9.49 -70.93
CA LEU A 16 -83.16 10.07 -70.66
C LEU A 16 -83.00 10.53 -69.20
N LEU A 17 -84.07 11.00 -68.56
CA LEU A 17 -84.07 11.39 -67.14
C LEU A 17 -84.02 10.15 -66.23
N ALA A 18 -84.79 9.11 -66.55
CA ALA A 18 -84.71 7.81 -65.88
C ALA A 18 -83.32 7.16 -66.02
N LYS A 19 -82.68 7.28 -67.20
CA LYS A 19 -81.30 6.80 -67.39
C LYS A 19 -80.29 7.57 -66.53
N LYS A 20 -80.43 8.89 -66.41
CA LYS A 20 -79.57 9.71 -65.53
C LYS A 20 -79.73 9.31 -64.06
N ILE A 21 -80.97 9.15 -63.57
CA ILE A 21 -81.23 8.70 -62.20
C ILE A 21 -80.61 7.32 -61.95
N ALA A 22 -80.73 6.38 -62.90
CA ALA A 22 -80.12 5.05 -62.78
C ALA A 22 -78.59 5.10 -62.76
N GLU A 23 -77.96 5.96 -63.58
CA GLU A 23 -76.50 6.19 -63.57
C GLU A 23 -76.04 6.83 -62.25
N GLU A 24 -76.79 7.81 -61.73
CA GLU A 24 -76.53 8.50 -60.47
C GLU A 24 -76.65 7.54 -59.27
N GLU A 25 -77.74 6.77 -59.17
CA GLU A 25 -77.90 5.70 -58.17
C GLU A 25 -76.80 4.64 -58.26
N GLU A 26 -76.31 4.30 -59.46
CA GLU A 26 -75.19 3.36 -59.59
C GLU A 26 -73.87 3.97 -59.06
N THR A 27 -73.63 5.26 -59.30
CA THR A 27 -72.45 5.96 -58.73
C THR A 27 -72.53 6.08 -57.22
N GLU A 28 -73.71 6.39 -56.64
CA GLU A 28 -73.90 6.43 -55.19
C GLU A 28 -73.67 5.05 -54.55
N ARG A 29 -74.21 3.98 -55.16
CA ARG A 29 -73.99 2.60 -54.68
C ARG A 29 -72.51 2.20 -54.75
N ARG A 30 -71.78 2.63 -55.78
CA ARG A 30 -70.32 2.41 -55.88
C ARG A 30 -69.55 3.19 -54.81
N LEU A 31 -69.89 4.46 -54.57
CA LEU A 31 -69.30 5.28 -53.50
C LEU A 31 -69.58 4.72 -52.11
N ALA A 32 -70.82 4.27 -51.84
CA ALA A 32 -71.19 3.63 -50.58
C ALA A 32 -70.43 2.31 -50.36
N ALA A 33 -70.29 1.48 -51.41
CA ALA A 33 -69.51 0.25 -51.35
C ALA A 33 -68.01 0.51 -51.13
N GLU A 34 -67.43 1.54 -51.77
CA GLU A 34 -66.04 1.93 -51.55
C GLU A 34 -65.81 2.47 -50.13
N LYS A 35 -66.73 3.29 -49.61
CA LYS A 35 -66.67 3.82 -48.24
C LYS A 35 -66.71 2.67 -47.21
N HIS A 36 -67.67 1.76 -47.34
CA HIS A 36 -67.77 0.58 -46.47
C HIS A 36 -66.54 -0.32 -46.57
N ALA A 37 -65.95 -0.50 -47.76
CA ALA A 37 -64.71 -1.25 -47.93
C ALA A 37 -63.49 -0.56 -47.30
N LYS A 38 -63.44 0.77 -47.26
CA LYS A 38 -62.40 1.54 -46.54
C LYS A 38 -62.58 1.41 -45.02
N GLU A 39 -63.81 1.55 -44.52
CA GLU A 39 -64.13 1.37 -43.10
C GLU A 39 -63.75 -0.04 -42.60
N GLN A 40 -64.06 -1.09 -43.36
CA GLN A 40 -63.65 -2.46 -43.03
C GLN A 40 -62.13 -2.65 -43.01
N ARG A 41 -61.38 -2.01 -43.93
CA ARG A 41 -59.90 -2.05 -43.92
C ARG A 41 -59.33 -1.35 -42.69
N LEU A 42 -59.88 -0.17 -42.36
CA LEU A 42 -59.40 0.65 -41.25
C LEU A 42 -59.69 -0.02 -39.89
N ALA A 43 -60.85 -0.64 -39.73
CA ALA A 43 -61.18 -1.47 -38.56
C ALA A 43 -60.27 -2.70 -38.44
N LYS A 44 -59.94 -3.38 -39.55
CA LYS A 44 -58.99 -4.50 -39.55
C LYS A 44 -57.57 -4.06 -39.17
N GLU A 45 -57.12 -2.92 -39.67
CA GLU A 45 -55.80 -2.36 -39.34
C GLU A 45 -55.72 -1.91 -37.87
N GLN A 46 -56.78 -1.30 -37.33
CA GLN A 46 -56.89 -0.98 -35.90
C GLN A 46 -56.79 -2.24 -35.03
N PHE A 47 -57.53 -3.29 -35.37
CA PHE A 47 -57.48 -4.57 -34.66
C PHE A 47 -56.09 -5.24 -34.72
N GLU A 48 -55.41 -5.20 -35.88
CA GLU A 48 -54.05 -5.71 -36.03
C GLU A 48 -53.03 -4.90 -35.21
N ARG A 49 -53.18 -3.57 -35.14
CA ARG A 49 -52.36 -2.69 -34.29
C ARG A 49 -52.59 -2.95 -32.80
N GLU A 50 -53.85 -3.15 -32.37
CA GLU A 50 -54.20 -3.45 -30.98
C GLU A 50 -53.62 -4.81 -30.53
N MET A 51 -53.74 -5.84 -31.37
CA MET A 51 -53.13 -7.15 -31.13
C MET A 51 -51.59 -7.09 -31.05
N LEU A 52 -50.95 -6.26 -31.87
CA LEU A 52 -49.50 -6.01 -31.80
C LEU A 52 -49.11 -5.27 -30.51
N ALA A 53 -49.83 -4.23 -30.14
CA ALA A 53 -49.60 -3.47 -28.91
C ALA A 53 -49.73 -4.37 -27.67
N LYS A 54 -50.78 -5.21 -27.63
CA LYS A 54 -50.98 -6.19 -26.55
C LYS A 54 -49.84 -7.21 -26.47
N LYS A 55 -49.39 -7.75 -27.60
CA LYS A 55 -48.26 -8.69 -27.64
C LYS A 55 -46.95 -8.05 -27.16
N ILE A 56 -46.71 -6.77 -27.51
CA ILE A 56 -45.53 -6.03 -27.02
C ILE A 56 -45.62 -5.80 -25.50
N ALA A 57 -46.81 -5.49 -24.96
CA ALA A 57 -47.02 -5.33 -23.53
C ALA A 57 -46.76 -6.64 -22.77
N GLU A 58 -47.30 -7.77 -23.25
CA GLU A 58 -47.08 -9.11 -22.68
C GLU A 58 -45.57 -9.50 -22.71
N GLU A 59 -44.85 -9.18 -23.80
CA GLU A 59 -43.41 -9.44 -23.89
C GLU A 59 -42.58 -8.54 -22.93
N GLN A 60 -42.97 -7.27 -22.76
CA GLN A 60 -42.33 -6.38 -21.78
C GLN A 60 -42.59 -6.81 -20.33
N GLU A 61 -43.80 -7.30 -20.02
CA GLU A 61 -44.13 -7.82 -18.69
C GLU A 61 -43.35 -9.11 -18.40
N ALA A 62 -43.24 -10.02 -19.38
CA ALA A 62 -42.41 -11.22 -19.27
C ALA A 62 -40.91 -10.90 -19.04
N LYS A 63 -40.36 -9.88 -19.72
CA LYS A 63 -38.97 -9.42 -19.49
C LYS A 63 -38.79 -8.84 -18.09
N LYS A 64 -39.69 -7.97 -17.64
CA LYS A 64 -39.67 -7.42 -16.27
C LYS A 64 -39.75 -8.52 -15.21
N ALA A 65 -40.59 -9.54 -15.41
CA ALA A 65 -40.68 -10.69 -14.52
C ALA A 65 -39.40 -11.54 -14.50
N ALA A 66 -38.70 -11.68 -15.62
CA ALA A 66 -37.41 -12.37 -15.71
C ALA A 66 -36.29 -11.58 -15.01
N ASP A 67 -36.22 -10.25 -15.19
CA ASP A 67 -35.24 -9.40 -14.50
C ASP A 67 -35.45 -9.37 -12.99
N VAL A 68 -36.70 -9.34 -12.51
CA VAL A 68 -36.98 -9.46 -11.06
C VAL A 68 -36.47 -10.79 -10.51
N ARG A 69 -36.69 -11.92 -11.21
CA ARG A 69 -36.17 -13.23 -10.78
C ARG A 69 -34.64 -13.24 -10.72
N ARG A 70 -33.97 -12.75 -11.78
CA ARG A 70 -32.51 -12.63 -11.84
C ARG A 70 -31.96 -11.80 -10.68
N LEU A 71 -32.58 -10.66 -10.36
CA LEU A 71 -32.20 -9.80 -9.25
C LEU A 71 -32.45 -10.44 -7.88
N THR A 72 -33.50 -11.26 -7.72
CA THR A 72 -33.71 -12.01 -6.47
C THR A 72 -32.69 -13.14 -6.29
N GLU A 73 -32.34 -13.85 -7.36
CA GLU A 73 -31.30 -14.89 -7.35
C GLU A 73 -29.92 -14.28 -7.06
N GLU A 74 -29.60 -13.12 -7.65
CA GLU A 74 -28.35 -12.39 -7.40
C GLU A 74 -28.26 -11.87 -5.95
N ARG A 75 -29.38 -11.43 -5.35
CA ARG A 75 -29.41 -11.04 -3.93
C ARG A 75 -29.19 -12.23 -3.00
N LEU A 76 -29.85 -13.37 -3.26
CA LEU A 76 -29.64 -14.61 -2.51
C LEU A 76 -28.18 -15.09 -2.61
N ALA A 77 -27.59 -15.08 -3.80
CA ALA A 77 -26.19 -15.46 -4.00
C ALA A 77 -25.21 -14.52 -3.26
N LYS A 78 -25.50 -13.21 -3.21
CA LYS A 78 -24.71 -12.23 -2.44
C LYS A 78 -24.88 -12.40 -0.93
N GLU A 79 -26.06 -12.76 -0.46
CA GLU A 79 -26.35 -13.04 0.96
C GLU A 79 -25.63 -14.31 1.42
N GLU A 80 -25.71 -15.41 0.65
CA GLU A 80 -24.94 -16.63 0.90
C GLU A 80 -23.41 -16.39 0.88
N ALA A 81 -22.92 -15.54 -0.03
CA ALA A 81 -21.50 -15.21 -0.11
C ALA A 81 -21.04 -14.39 1.11
N ALA A 82 -21.88 -13.45 1.59
CA ALA A 82 -21.61 -12.67 2.80
C ALA A 82 -21.64 -13.54 4.06
N GLU A 83 -22.57 -14.50 4.15
CA GLU A 83 -22.65 -15.45 5.27
C GLU A 83 -21.41 -16.36 5.32
N LYS A 84 -21.00 -16.93 4.17
CA LYS A 84 -19.77 -17.74 4.06
C LYS A 84 -18.51 -16.95 4.42
N LEU A 85 -18.43 -15.68 4.02
CA LEU A 85 -17.30 -14.79 4.38
C LEU A 85 -17.28 -14.49 5.89
N ALA A 86 -18.44 -14.24 6.50
CA ALA A 86 -18.57 -14.01 7.94
C ALA A 86 -18.24 -15.29 8.76
N GLU A 87 -18.63 -16.47 8.26
CA GLU A 87 -18.26 -17.74 8.89
C GLU A 87 -16.75 -18.04 8.75
N GLN A 88 -16.15 -17.76 7.59
CA GLN A 88 -14.71 -17.87 7.40
C GLN A 88 -13.92 -16.94 8.35
N GLN A 89 -14.36 -15.69 8.52
CA GLN A 89 -13.76 -14.76 9.49
C GLN A 89 -13.91 -15.25 10.95
N ARG A 90 -15.03 -15.89 11.32
CA ARG A 90 -15.18 -16.53 12.65
C ARG A 90 -14.18 -17.67 12.84
N GLN A 91 -14.03 -18.55 11.85
CA GLN A 91 -13.08 -19.66 11.91
C GLN A 91 -11.62 -19.18 11.94
N GLU A 92 -11.29 -18.09 11.26
CA GLU A 92 -9.96 -17.48 11.29
C GLU A 92 -9.65 -16.81 12.63
N ASN A 93 -10.63 -16.09 13.21
CA ASN A 93 -10.52 -15.56 14.57
C ASN A 93 -10.37 -16.69 15.62
N GLU A 94 -11.15 -17.77 15.53
CA GLU A 94 -10.98 -18.94 16.40
C GLU A 94 -9.62 -19.62 16.26
N ARG A 95 -9.04 -19.67 15.04
CA ARG A 95 -7.67 -20.18 14.84
C ARG A 95 -6.63 -19.27 15.48
N SER A 96 -6.75 -17.96 15.27
CA SER A 96 -5.87 -16.94 15.88
C SER A 96 -5.93 -16.99 17.41
N GLU A 97 -7.12 -17.12 18.00
CA GLU A 97 -7.29 -17.24 19.44
C GLU A 97 -6.69 -18.54 20.00
N ARG A 98 -6.88 -19.68 19.32
CA ARG A 98 -6.25 -20.96 19.68
C ARG A 98 -4.72 -20.90 19.57
N GLU A 99 -4.18 -20.22 18.55
CA GLU A 99 -2.74 -20.02 18.40
C GLU A 99 -2.16 -19.10 19.49
N MET A 100 -2.87 -18.03 19.85
CA MET A 100 -2.53 -17.16 20.99
C MET A 100 -2.53 -17.89 22.33
N ILE A 101 -3.47 -18.82 22.54
CA ILE A 101 -3.50 -19.68 23.73
C ILE A 101 -2.29 -20.63 23.71
N ALA A 102 -2.03 -21.32 22.59
CA ALA A 102 -0.90 -22.23 22.46
C ALA A 102 0.46 -21.55 22.64
N ARG A 103 0.65 -20.33 22.10
CA ARG A 103 1.86 -19.52 22.33
C ARG A 103 2.03 -19.16 23.81
N ARG A 104 0.96 -18.74 24.49
CA ARG A 104 0.98 -18.43 25.94
C ARG A 104 1.20 -19.66 26.83
N GLU A 105 0.84 -20.86 26.37
CA GLU A 105 1.16 -22.11 27.06
C GLU A 105 2.62 -22.50 26.86
N ALA A 106 3.13 -22.42 25.62
CA ALA A 106 4.54 -22.64 25.32
C ALA A 106 5.48 -21.65 26.03
N GLU A 107 5.12 -20.36 26.12
CA GLU A 107 5.86 -19.35 26.89
C GLU A 107 5.90 -19.67 28.40
N LYS A 108 4.80 -20.22 28.95
CA LYS A 108 4.75 -20.66 30.36
C LYS A 108 5.61 -21.90 30.59
N GLU A 109 5.61 -22.85 29.67
CA GLU A 109 6.46 -24.05 29.76
C GLU A 109 7.96 -23.67 29.64
N GLN A 110 8.33 -22.77 28.72
CA GLN A 110 9.70 -22.25 28.62
C GLN A 110 10.11 -21.49 29.88
N ALA A 111 9.25 -20.63 30.43
CA ALA A 111 9.53 -19.93 31.68
C ALA A 111 9.66 -20.88 32.88
N ALA A 112 8.89 -21.98 32.91
CA ALA A 112 9.01 -23.02 33.93
C ALA A 112 10.32 -23.80 33.79
N ALA A 113 10.71 -24.18 32.57
CA ALA A 113 11.96 -24.89 32.28
C ALA A 113 13.19 -24.06 32.70
N ILE A 114 13.22 -22.77 32.34
CA ILE A 114 14.31 -21.83 32.74
C ILE A 114 14.37 -21.66 34.27
N ALA A 115 13.21 -21.63 34.95
CA ALA A 115 13.16 -21.56 36.41
C ALA A 115 13.62 -22.86 37.10
N GLU A 116 13.43 -24.02 36.47
CA GLU A 116 13.90 -25.31 36.96
C GLU A 116 15.40 -25.52 36.70
N GLU A 117 15.90 -25.15 35.52
CA GLU A 117 17.33 -25.13 35.18
C GLU A 117 18.11 -24.25 36.16
N LYS A 118 17.63 -23.02 36.41
CA LYS A 118 18.25 -22.12 37.40
C LYS A 118 18.28 -22.68 38.81
N ARG A 119 17.24 -23.43 39.23
CA ARG A 119 17.26 -24.16 40.51
C ARG A 119 18.29 -25.29 40.53
N GLN A 120 18.51 -25.98 39.42
CA GLN A 120 19.55 -27.01 39.32
C GLN A 120 20.96 -26.40 39.35
N GLU A 121 21.18 -25.24 38.71
CA GLU A 121 22.44 -24.49 38.81
C GLU A 121 22.71 -23.98 40.23
N GLU A 122 21.71 -23.38 40.90
CA GLU A 122 21.83 -22.96 42.30
C GLU A 122 22.14 -24.15 43.24
N LEU A 123 21.60 -25.34 42.96
CA LEU A 123 21.90 -26.55 43.72
C LEU A 123 23.34 -27.07 43.46
N ARG A 124 23.82 -27.02 42.20
CA ARG A 124 25.20 -27.38 41.84
C ARG A 124 26.21 -26.43 42.48
N ALA A 125 25.98 -25.13 42.39
CA ALA A 125 26.83 -24.11 43.01
C ALA A 125 26.86 -24.22 44.55
N ALA A 126 25.78 -24.70 45.18
CA ALA A 126 25.77 -25.00 46.61
C ALA A 126 26.63 -26.23 46.96
N LEU A 127 26.56 -27.32 46.17
CA LEU A 127 27.34 -28.54 46.35
C LEU A 127 28.86 -28.30 46.16
N GLU A 128 29.24 -27.63 45.08
CA GLU A 128 30.64 -27.30 44.76
C GLU A 128 31.28 -26.43 45.88
N LYS A 129 30.47 -25.56 46.49
CA LYS A 129 30.88 -24.71 47.62
C LYS A 129 31.01 -25.49 48.94
N THR A 130 30.31 -26.61 49.11
CA THR A 130 30.53 -27.53 50.25
C THR A 130 31.75 -28.42 50.05
N GLU A 131 31.97 -28.94 48.85
CA GLU A 131 33.15 -29.78 48.54
C GLU A 131 34.46 -28.98 48.66
N ALA A 132 34.47 -27.71 48.22
CA ALA A 132 35.60 -26.81 48.41
C ALA A 132 35.88 -26.45 49.89
N ALA A 133 34.89 -26.58 50.78
CA ALA A 133 35.07 -26.35 52.21
C ALA A 133 35.68 -27.58 52.91
N GLU A 134 35.27 -28.80 52.55
CA GLU A 134 35.83 -30.04 53.10
C GLU A 134 37.29 -30.26 52.64
N ALA A 135 37.60 -29.95 51.38
CA ALA A 135 38.97 -30.07 50.85
C ALA A 135 40.01 -29.20 51.58
N ASN A 136 39.62 -28.02 52.09
CA ASN A 136 40.52 -27.14 52.84
C ASN A 136 40.78 -27.64 54.27
N PHE A 137 39.81 -28.30 54.91
CA PHE A 137 39.97 -28.84 56.27
C PHE A 137 40.96 -30.01 56.34
N ASP A 138 40.98 -30.85 55.30
CA ASP A 138 41.84 -32.03 55.21
C ASP A 138 43.33 -31.71 54.93
N VAL A 139 43.61 -30.53 54.37
CA VAL A 139 44.97 -30.01 54.15
C VAL A 139 45.56 -29.46 55.46
N GLU A 140 44.75 -28.76 56.25
CA GLU A 140 45.19 -28.13 57.50
C GLU A 140 45.58 -29.17 58.57
N GLN A 141 44.83 -30.28 58.70
CA GLN A 141 45.18 -31.37 59.62
C GLN A 141 46.48 -32.13 59.28
N ARG A 142 46.94 -32.11 58.02
CA ARG A 142 48.19 -32.81 57.64
C ARG A 142 49.44 -32.04 58.07
N LEU A 143 49.40 -30.71 58.00
CA LEU A 143 50.53 -29.84 58.35
C LEU A 143 50.85 -29.82 59.85
N GLU A 144 49.85 -29.99 60.72
CA GLU A 144 50.07 -30.02 62.17
C GLU A 144 50.67 -31.37 62.65
N LYS A 145 50.50 -32.44 61.86
CA LYS A 145 51.00 -33.78 62.19
C LYS A 145 52.50 -33.97 61.92
N GLU A 146 53.08 -33.24 60.95
CA GLU A 146 54.51 -33.32 60.65
C GLU A 146 55.39 -32.55 61.66
N ARG A 147 54.86 -31.48 62.29
CA ARG A 147 55.62 -30.68 63.28
C ARG A 147 56.01 -31.46 64.54
N LEU A 148 55.26 -32.49 64.91
CA LEU A 148 55.50 -33.26 66.15
C LEU A 148 56.48 -34.43 65.98
N GLY A 149 56.81 -34.84 64.75
CA GLY A 149 57.70 -35.99 64.49
C GLY A 149 59.20 -35.71 64.59
N MET A 150 59.61 -34.43 64.53
CA MET A 150 61.02 -34.03 64.38
C MET A 150 61.74 -33.78 65.72
N GLU A 151 61.02 -33.62 66.83
CA GLU A 151 61.62 -33.31 68.14
C GLU A 151 62.05 -34.55 68.95
N GLU A 152 61.51 -35.76 68.67
CA GLU A 152 61.84 -36.98 69.43
C GLU A 152 63.17 -37.64 69.01
N GLN A 153 63.65 -37.46 67.78
CA GLN A 153 64.87 -38.13 67.31
C GLN A 153 66.17 -37.51 67.87
N HIS A 154 66.14 -36.25 68.32
CA HIS A 154 67.34 -35.50 68.71
C HIS A 154 67.86 -35.82 70.14
N ILE A 155 67.14 -36.64 70.92
CA ILE A 155 67.46 -36.93 72.33
C ILE A 155 68.17 -38.28 72.51
N ILE A 156 67.95 -39.25 71.61
CA ILE A 156 68.38 -40.65 71.80
C ILE A 156 69.87 -40.87 71.49
N GLU A 157 70.45 -40.14 70.52
CA GLU A 157 71.83 -40.38 70.08
C GLU A 157 72.90 -39.77 71.00
N ARG A 158 72.50 -38.93 71.98
CA ARG A 158 73.41 -38.06 72.74
C ARG A 158 74.11 -38.71 73.94
N LEU A 159 73.81 -39.97 74.28
CA LEU A 159 74.27 -40.61 75.54
C LEU A 159 75.05 -41.93 75.38
N ALA A 160 75.12 -42.54 74.20
CA ALA A 160 75.63 -43.92 74.04
C ALA A 160 77.13 -44.05 73.71
N THR A 161 77.82 -42.99 73.29
CA THR A 161 79.21 -43.06 72.74
C THR A 161 80.22 -42.11 73.38
N LEU A 162 79.90 -41.58 74.57
CA LEU A 162 80.81 -40.72 75.35
C LEU A 162 81.95 -41.47 76.05
N GLU A 163 81.81 -42.78 76.29
CA GLU A 163 82.81 -43.57 77.04
C GLU A 163 83.81 -44.34 76.16
N ALA A 164 83.52 -44.54 74.87
CA ALA A 164 84.47 -45.12 73.91
C ALA A 164 85.53 -44.11 73.41
N LYS A 165 85.31 -42.81 73.68
CA LYS A 165 86.04 -41.70 73.08
C LYS A 165 87.47 -41.52 73.61
N GLN A 166 87.66 -41.51 74.93
CA GLN A 166 88.93 -41.08 75.58
C GLN A 166 90.18 -41.93 75.32
N ARG A 167 90.08 -43.08 74.63
CA ARG A 167 91.24 -43.87 74.19
C ARG A 167 91.42 -43.96 72.67
N ALA A 168 90.39 -43.64 71.89
CA ALA A 168 90.51 -43.49 70.43
C ALA A 168 90.88 -42.05 70.03
N GLU A 169 90.55 -41.06 70.86
CA GLU A 169 90.74 -39.62 70.58
C GLU A 169 92.19 -39.18 70.29
N ARG A 170 93.23 -39.95 70.65
CA ARG A 170 94.62 -39.54 70.35
C ARG A 170 95.14 -39.93 68.97
N GLU A 171 94.68 -41.05 68.42
CA GLU A 171 95.02 -41.47 67.05
C GLU A 171 93.95 -40.97 66.06
N ARG A 172 92.70 -40.77 66.52
CA ARG A 172 91.67 -40.11 65.72
C ARG A 172 91.93 -38.63 65.53
N PHE A 173 92.47 -37.88 66.48
CA PHE A 173 92.62 -36.42 66.32
C PHE A 173 93.51 -36.01 65.12
N GLU A 174 94.51 -36.81 64.76
CA GLU A 174 95.33 -36.54 63.56
C GLU A 174 94.59 -36.88 62.26
N GLN A 175 93.81 -37.98 62.23
CA GLN A 175 92.98 -38.34 61.07
C GLN A 175 91.74 -37.45 60.93
N GLU A 176 91.11 -37.07 62.03
CA GLU A 176 89.99 -36.14 62.11
C GLU A 176 90.44 -34.72 61.76
N LEU A 177 91.69 -34.30 62.02
CA LEU A 177 92.21 -33.01 61.55
C LEU A 177 92.39 -32.98 60.02
N THR A 178 92.80 -34.09 59.40
CA THR A 178 92.85 -34.20 57.93
C THR A 178 91.45 -34.31 57.34
N MET A 179 90.58 -35.15 57.92
CA MET A 179 89.23 -35.37 57.42
C MET A 179 88.31 -34.17 57.66
N ALA A 180 88.53 -33.38 58.73
CA ALA A 180 87.82 -32.12 58.96
C ALA A 180 88.28 -31.02 57.99
N LYS A 181 89.55 -30.99 57.57
CA LYS A 181 90.00 -30.09 56.49
C LYS A 181 89.41 -30.50 55.15
N GLU A 182 89.37 -31.80 54.84
CA GLU A 182 88.71 -32.31 53.63
C GLU A 182 87.19 -32.08 53.66
N MET A 183 86.55 -32.20 54.82
CA MET A 183 85.12 -31.93 55.01
C MET A 183 84.80 -30.42 55.01
N GLU A 184 85.67 -29.57 55.56
CA GLU A 184 85.57 -28.11 55.46
C GLU A 184 85.76 -27.65 54.02
N GLN A 185 86.71 -28.26 53.29
CA GLN A 185 86.94 -28.00 51.87
C GLN A 185 85.80 -28.53 50.99
N ALA A 186 85.22 -29.69 51.31
CA ALA A 186 84.02 -30.22 50.64
C ALA A 186 82.77 -29.40 50.95
N ASN A 187 82.58 -28.94 52.19
CA ASN A 187 81.49 -28.04 52.57
C ASN A 187 81.64 -26.67 51.91
N ALA A 188 82.87 -26.16 51.77
CA ALA A 188 83.15 -24.92 51.04
C ALA A 188 82.88 -25.06 49.54
N LEU A 189 83.18 -26.21 48.93
CA LEU A 189 82.83 -26.52 47.55
C LEU A 189 81.31 -26.68 47.37
N PHE A 190 80.63 -27.40 48.26
CA PHE A 190 79.16 -27.54 48.23
C PHE A 190 78.46 -26.19 48.42
N ALA A 191 78.93 -25.36 49.35
CA ALA A 191 78.42 -23.99 49.51
C ALA A 191 78.71 -23.12 48.28
N ALA A 192 79.86 -23.28 47.62
CA ALA A 192 80.16 -22.58 46.37
C ALA A 192 79.27 -23.04 45.20
N GLU A 193 79.01 -24.35 45.07
CA GLU A 193 78.07 -24.89 44.07
C GLU A 193 76.63 -24.46 44.35
N GLU A 194 76.20 -24.41 45.61
CA GLU A 194 74.86 -23.95 46.00
C GLU A 194 74.70 -22.44 45.78
N ILE A 195 75.72 -21.63 46.10
CA ILE A 195 75.77 -20.21 45.74
C ILE A 195 75.74 -20.04 44.22
N GLN A 196 76.51 -20.81 43.45
CA GLN A 196 76.52 -20.73 41.99
C GLN A 196 75.16 -21.11 41.38
N ARG A 197 74.52 -22.15 41.92
CA ARG A 197 73.16 -22.56 41.54
C ARG A 197 72.13 -21.47 41.84
N LEU A 198 72.20 -20.84 43.02
CA LEU A 198 71.33 -19.73 43.40
C LEU A 198 71.59 -18.49 42.52
N THR A 199 72.84 -18.19 42.16
CA THR A 199 73.19 -17.12 41.21
C THR A 199 72.57 -17.39 39.83
N ILE A 200 72.75 -18.59 39.27
CA ILE A 200 72.13 -18.99 38.00
C ILE A 200 70.59 -18.93 38.09
N GLN A 201 70.00 -19.31 39.22
CA GLN A 201 68.55 -19.20 39.43
C GLN A 201 68.09 -17.74 39.53
N MET A 202 68.87 -16.86 40.14
CA MET A 202 68.61 -15.42 40.17
C MET A 202 68.73 -14.78 38.78
N GLU A 203 69.74 -15.13 38.00
CA GLU A 203 69.92 -14.67 36.62
C GLU A 203 68.75 -15.12 35.73
N ASN A 204 68.34 -16.40 35.84
CA ASN A 204 67.17 -16.94 35.14
C ASN A 204 65.83 -16.31 35.59
N ASN A 205 65.74 -15.84 36.84
CA ASN A 205 64.56 -15.10 37.31
C ASN A 205 64.59 -13.64 36.84
N ALA A 206 65.77 -13.02 36.76
CA ALA A 206 65.95 -11.66 36.26
C ALA A 206 65.65 -11.55 34.75
N THR A 207 66.05 -12.53 33.95
CA THR A 207 65.68 -12.61 32.52
C THR A 207 64.17 -12.78 32.34
N LYS A 208 63.54 -13.69 33.07
CA LYS A 208 62.07 -13.85 33.05
C LYS A 208 61.31 -12.59 33.48
N LEU A 209 61.81 -11.85 34.47
CA LEU A 209 61.22 -10.56 34.86
C LEU A 209 61.34 -9.52 33.75
N ALA A 210 62.47 -9.48 33.03
CA ALA A 210 62.65 -8.59 31.87
C ALA A 210 61.75 -8.99 30.68
N GLU A 211 61.51 -10.28 30.47
CA GLU A 211 60.54 -10.79 29.48
C GLU A 211 59.12 -10.35 29.84
N VAL A 212 58.68 -10.56 31.08
CA VAL A 212 57.35 -10.13 31.57
C VAL A 212 57.18 -8.60 31.51
N GLU A 213 58.23 -7.81 31.80
CA GLU A 213 58.17 -6.36 31.61
C GLU A 213 58.03 -5.95 30.14
N ASN A 214 58.66 -6.67 29.21
CA ASN A 214 58.53 -6.41 27.78
C ASN A 214 57.15 -6.83 27.24
N GLU A 215 56.61 -7.95 27.69
CA GLU A 215 55.22 -8.36 27.39
C GLU A 215 54.22 -7.33 27.93
N ARG A 216 54.40 -6.86 29.17
CA ARG A 216 53.57 -5.79 29.76
C ARG A 216 53.62 -4.51 28.93
N LYS A 217 54.80 -4.07 28.47
CA LYS A 217 54.94 -2.89 27.59
C LYS A 217 54.24 -3.11 26.24
N LYS A 218 54.35 -4.31 25.65
CA LYS A 218 53.69 -4.65 24.39
C LYS A 218 52.16 -4.67 24.53
N LEU A 219 51.64 -5.23 25.62
CA LEU A 219 50.20 -5.19 25.95
C LEU A 219 49.71 -3.77 26.22
N GLN A 220 50.52 -2.93 26.88
CA GLN A 220 50.18 -1.53 27.10
C GLN A 220 50.07 -0.76 25.77
N LEU A 221 51.06 -0.89 24.87
CA LEU A 221 51.02 -0.26 23.54
C LEU A 221 49.81 -0.74 22.72
N SER A 222 49.52 -2.05 22.71
CA SER A 222 48.35 -2.60 22.02
C SER A 222 47.02 -2.12 22.62
N SER A 223 46.97 -1.88 23.95
CA SER A 223 45.82 -1.27 24.61
C SER A 223 45.66 0.22 24.25
N GLU A 224 46.75 0.97 24.13
CA GLU A 224 46.76 2.37 23.72
C GLU A 224 46.32 2.51 22.25
N GLU A 225 46.83 1.66 21.35
CA GLU A 225 46.38 1.55 19.94
C GLU A 225 44.88 1.22 19.84
N SER A 226 44.41 0.25 20.63
CA SER A 226 42.99 -0.13 20.67
C SER A 226 42.10 1.02 21.17
N GLN A 227 42.58 1.79 22.16
CA GLN A 227 41.86 2.97 22.66
C GLN A 227 41.77 4.06 21.59
N VAL A 228 42.86 4.37 20.88
CA VAL A 228 42.87 5.33 19.77
C VAL A 228 41.90 4.90 18.67
N MET A 229 41.87 3.61 18.32
CA MET A 229 40.90 3.07 17.36
C MET A 229 39.44 3.25 17.83
N CYS A 230 39.17 3.04 19.12
CA CYS A 230 37.84 3.24 19.69
C CYS A 230 37.42 4.73 19.72
N GLU A 231 38.37 5.64 19.91
CA GLU A 231 38.12 7.09 19.85
C GLU A 231 37.86 7.55 18.40
N GLN A 232 38.62 7.02 17.44
CA GLN A 232 38.39 7.25 16.01
C GLN A 232 37.00 6.75 15.57
N LEU A 233 36.64 5.50 15.89
CA LEU A 233 35.33 4.93 15.57
C LEU A 233 34.17 5.72 16.21
N LYS A 234 34.34 6.28 17.42
CA LYS A 234 33.35 7.19 18.03
C LYS A 234 33.20 8.49 17.25
N SER A 235 34.31 9.07 16.78
CA SER A 235 34.30 10.28 15.95
C SER A 235 33.58 10.04 14.61
N ASP A 236 33.91 8.93 13.94
CA ASP A 236 33.30 8.55 12.67
C ASP A 236 31.80 8.23 12.82
N LEU A 237 31.41 7.55 13.90
CA LEU A 237 30.00 7.32 14.24
C LEU A 237 29.24 8.64 14.49
N HIS A 238 29.87 9.62 15.16
CA HIS A 238 29.25 10.91 15.40
C HIS A 238 29.04 11.69 14.10
N ARG A 239 30.06 11.71 13.22
CA ARG A 239 30.00 12.32 11.88
C ARG A 239 28.96 11.65 10.98
N ALA A 240 28.82 10.34 11.05
CA ALA A 240 27.75 9.61 10.37
C ALA A 240 26.36 10.00 10.91
N ALA A 241 26.20 10.14 12.23
CA ALA A 241 24.96 10.59 12.84
C ALA A 241 24.58 12.03 12.44
N GLU A 242 25.55 12.95 12.38
CA GLU A 242 25.35 14.31 11.85
C GLU A 242 24.90 14.28 10.38
N THR A 243 25.56 13.48 9.54
CA THR A 243 25.22 13.32 8.12
C THR A 243 23.80 12.77 7.95
N ILE A 244 23.40 11.77 8.76
CA ILE A 244 22.03 11.23 8.77
C ILE A 244 21.02 12.29 9.24
N SER A 245 21.39 13.15 10.19
CA SER A 245 20.52 14.24 10.66
C SER A 245 20.26 15.27 9.55
N VAL A 246 21.32 15.69 8.83
CA VAL A 246 21.20 16.61 7.69
C VAL A 246 20.38 15.99 6.56
N LEU A 247 20.59 14.71 6.25
CA LEU A 247 19.81 14.02 5.23
C LEU A 247 18.31 13.97 5.60
N ARG A 248 17.97 13.66 6.86
CA ARG A 248 16.58 13.68 7.34
C ARG A 248 15.95 15.05 7.26
N GLU A 249 16.70 16.11 7.60
CA GLU A 249 16.25 17.49 7.44
C GLU A 249 15.96 17.80 5.96
N THR A 250 16.89 17.49 5.05
CA THR A 250 16.68 17.71 3.60
C THR A 250 15.53 16.92 2.99
N VAL A 251 15.26 15.70 3.49
CA VAL A 251 14.10 14.89 3.06
C VAL A 251 12.80 15.51 3.53
N ALA A 252 12.70 15.92 4.80
CA ALA A 252 11.51 16.62 5.31
C ALA A 252 11.25 17.94 4.55
N ASP A 253 12.32 18.68 4.25
CA ASP A 253 12.30 19.89 3.44
C ASP A 253 11.84 19.66 1.99
N GLN A 254 12.06 18.46 1.45
CA GLN A 254 11.59 18.05 0.12
C GLN A 254 10.13 17.57 0.16
N GLU A 255 9.77 16.76 1.15
CA GLU A 255 8.40 16.30 1.39
C GLU A 255 7.44 17.50 1.58
N GLU A 256 7.84 18.53 2.33
CA GLU A 256 7.01 19.75 2.48
C GLU A 256 6.87 20.51 1.15
N LYS A 257 7.94 20.63 0.34
CA LYS A 257 7.89 21.26 -0.98
C LYS A 257 7.00 20.47 -1.96
N GLU A 258 7.03 19.14 -1.92
CA GLU A 258 6.17 18.29 -2.73
C GLU A 258 4.71 18.37 -2.26
N ARG A 259 4.45 18.38 -0.94
CA ARG A 259 3.11 18.58 -0.38
C ARG A 259 2.50 19.92 -0.82
N LEU A 260 3.30 21.00 -0.80
CA LEU A 260 2.86 22.32 -1.28
C LEU A 260 2.55 22.31 -2.78
N ARG A 261 3.34 21.62 -3.62
CA ARG A 261 3.03 21.45 -5.05
C ARG A 261 1.74 20.67 -5.28
N PHE A 262 1.50 19.58 -4.54
CA PHE A 262 0.25 18.84 -4.63
C PHE A 262 -0.96 19.68 -4.18
N GLU A 263 -0.80 20.52 -3.15
CA GLU A 263 -1.85 21.44 -2.71
C GLU A 263 -2.12 22.56 -3.73
N GLU A 264 -1.10 23.07 -4.42
CA GLU A 264 -1.26 24.03 -5.53
C GLU A 264 -1.91 23.40 -6.76
N GLU A 265 -1.52 22.18 -7.13
CA GLU A 265 -2.10 21.42 -8.25
C GLU A 265 -3.58 21.08 -7.98
N ALA A 266 -3.91 20.62 -6.76
CA ALA A 266 -5.29 20.39 -6.34
C ALA A 266 -6.14 21.66 -6.46
N ARG A 267 -5.65 22.80 -5.94
CA ARG A 267 -6.32 24.11 -6.11
C ARG A 267 -6.40 24.59 -7.56
N ARG A 268 -5.60 24.05 -8.49
CA ARG A 268 -5.74 24.33 -9.93
C ARG A 268 -6.86 23.47 -10.51
N VAL A 269 -6.89 22.18 -10.18
CA VAL A 269 -7.97 21.26 -10.58
C VAL A 269 -9.32 21.74 -10.06
N ASP A 270 -9.43 22.16 -8.79
CA ASP A 270 -10.68 22.70 -8.21
C ASP A 270 -11.22 23.90 -9.02
N LYS A 271 -10.33 24.77 -9.53
CA LYS A 271 -10.70 25.93 -10.37
C LYS A 271 -11.05 25.53 -11.80
N GLU A 272 -10.35 24.54 -12.35
CA GLU A 272 -10.67 23.97 -13.66
C GLU A 272 -12.04 23.28 -13.62
N GLU A 273 -12.37 22.57 -12.54
CA GLU A 273 -13.69 21.99 -12.28
C GLU A 273 -14.75 23.07 -12.07
N GLU A 274 -14.50 24.10 -11.24
CA GLU A 274 -15.44 25.21 -11.04
C GLU A 274 -15.76 25.94 -12.35
N THR A 275 -14.76 26.15 -13.23
CA THR A 275 -14.97 26.78 -14.55
C THR A 275 -15.67 25.85 -15.54
N LEU A 276 -15.39 24.54 -15.54
CA LEU A 276 -16.13 23.54 -16.30
C LEU A 276 -17.60 23.46 -15.86
N MET A 277 -17.86 23.39 -14.56
CA MET A 277 -19.21 23.37 -13.99
C MET A 277 -19.97 24.66 -14.27
N ALA A 278 -19.31 25.82 -14.23
CA ALA A 278 -19.91 27.09 -14.64
C ALA A 278 -20.27 27.11 -16.14
N SER A 279 -19.42 26.55 -17.01
CA SER A 279 -19.69 26.43 -18.45
C SER A 279 -20.83 25.45 -18.74
N ALA A 280 -20.83 24.27 -18.10
CA ALA A 280 -21.88 23.27 -18.25
C ALA A 280 -23.24 23.80 -17.76
N LYS A 281 -23.24 24.53 -16.63
CA LYS A 281 -24.44 25.21 -16.13
C LYS A 281 -24.96 26.26 -17.12
N LEU A 282 -24.07 27.09 -17.69
CA LEU A 282 -24.44 28.10 -18.69
C LEU A 282 -25.07 27.45 -19.95
N ASP A 283 -24.54 26.32 -20.40
CA ASP A 283 -25.07 25.62 -21.58
C ASP A 283 -26.38 24.87 -21.28
N MET A 284 -26.55 24.28 -20.09
CA MET A 284 -27.86 23.80 -19.64
C MET A 284 -28.88 24.93 -19.54
N GLU A 285 -28.49 26.11 -19.05
CA GLU A 285 -29.37 27.28 -18.94
C GLU A 285 -29.83 27.79 -20.31
N LYS A 286 -28.96 27.76 -21.34
CA LYS A 286 -29.33 28.00 -22.75
C LYS A 286 -30.26 26.92 -23.32
N GLN A 287 -30.03 25.65 -23.00
CA GLN A 287 -30.93 24.57 -23.46
C GLN A 287 -32.32 24.71 -22.83
N LEU A 288 -32.37 25.06 -21.54
CA LEU A 288 -33.63 25.33 -20.83
C LEU A 288 -34.33 26.61 -21.34
N SER A 289 -33.59 27.67 -21.69
CA SER A 289 -34.21 28.85 -22.32
C SER A 289 -34.77 28.52 -23.70
N HIS A 290 -34.04 27.77 -24.52
CA HIS A 290 -34.52 27.35 -25.84
C HIS A 290 -35.74 26.42 -25.77
N LEU A 291 -35.78 25.50 -24.80
CA LEU A 291 -36.96 24.68 -24.52
C LEU A 291 -38.15 25.51 -24.05
N ARG A 292 -37.94 26.53 -23.21
CA ARG A 292 -39.00 27.47 -22.80
C ARG A 292 -39.54 28.25 -23.99
N GLU A 293 -38.68 28.89 -24.78
CA GLU A 293 -39.07 29.60 -26.01
C GLU A 293 -39.84 28.70 -26.99
N SER A 294 -39.41 27.44 -27.14
CA SER A 294 -40.10 26.47 -28.00
C SER A 294 -41.46 26.04 -27.46
N LEU A 295 -41.63 25.92 -26.14
CA LEU A 295 -42.92 25.58 -25.52
C LEU A 295 -43.86 26.78 -25.51
N GLU A 296 -43.35 27.98 -25.25
CA GLU A 296 -44.09 29.25 -25.30
C GLU A 296 -44.61 29.51 -26.73
N GLY A 297 -43.78 29.28 -27.76
CA GLY A 297 -44.21 29.31 -29.16
C GLY A 297 -45.25 28.24 -29.54
N GLN A 298 -45.27 27.08 -28.87
CA GLN A 298 -46.33 26.07 -29.04
C GLN A 298 -47.63 26.49 -28.35
N ILE A 299 -47.56 27.08 -27.15
CA ILE A 299 -48.70 27.66 -26.44
C ILE A 299 -49.33 28.77 -27.29
N ASP A 300 -48.53 29.71 -27.79
CA ASP A 300 -48.96 30.77 -28.72
C ASP A 300 -49.63 30.23 -29.99
N SER A 301 -49.25 29.04 -30.47
CA SER A 301 -49.91 28.38 -31.61
C SER A 301 -51.26 27.82 -31.22
N LEU A 302 -51.31 27.05 -30.12
CA LEU A 302 -52.54 26.44 -29.62
C LEU A 302 -53.57 27.48 -29.18
N GLU A 303 -53.17 28.56 -28.52
CA GLU A 303 -54.07 29.67 -28.17
C GLU A 303 -54.69 30.33 -29.41
N ARG A 304 -53.92 30.46 -30.49
CA ARG A 304 -54.38 31.02 -31.77
C ARG A 304 -55.36 30.08 -32.48
N GLU A 305 -55.07 28.78 -32.51
CA GLU A 305 -55.98 27.75 -33.02
C GLU A 305 -57.29 27.70 -32.22
N LEU A 306 -57.23 27.80 -30.89
CA LEU A 306 -58.40 27.79 -30.01
C LEU A 306 -59.24 29.07 -30.18
N GLU A 307 -58.62 30.22 -30.44
CA GLU A 307 -59.34 31.46 -30.76
C GLU A 307 -59.96 31.44 -32.17
N GLU A 308 -59.31 30.79 -33.15
CA GLU A 308 -59.88 30.52 -34.47
C GLU A 308 -61.07 29.53 -34.40
N GLU A 309 -60.99 28.48 -33.58
CA GLU A 309 -62.12 27.58 -33.32
C GLU A 309 -63.27 28.30 -32.61
N ARG A 310 -63.00 29.14 -31.60
CA ARG A 310 -64.02 29.97 -30.94
C ARG A 310 -64.71 30.89 -31.93
N LYS A 311 -63.95 31.53 -32.82
CA LYS A 311 -64.48 32.40 -33.86
C LYS A 311 -65.33 31.62 -34.85
N SER A 312 -64.87 30.46 -35.34
CA SER A 312 -65.66 29.59 -36.23
C SER A 312 -66.94 29.09 -35.55
N SER A 313 -66.88 28.73 -34.27
CA SER A 313 -68.03 28.34 -33.46
C SER A 313 -69.03 29.48 -33.29
N ALA A 314 -68.56 30.71 -33.04
CA ALA A 314 -69.40 31.90 -32.97
C ALA A 314 -70.06 32.24 -34.32
N GLU A 315 -69.32 32.08 -35.43
CA GLU A 315 -69.86 32.24 -36.79
C GLU A 315 -70.92 31.16 -37.11
N GLN A 316 -70.70 29.90 -36.73
CA GLN A 316 -71.69 28.83 -36.85
C GLN A 316 -72.93 29.05 -35.97
N GLN A 317 -72.76 29.55 -34.73
CA GLN A 317 -73.88 29.93 -33.87
C GLN A 317 -74.69 31.07 -34.48
N HIS A 318 -74.03 32.08 -35.04
CA HIS A 318 -74.70 33.17 -35.75
C HIS A 318 -75.45 32.67 -37.00
N GLU A 319 -74.88 31.73 -37.76
CA GLU A 319 -75.57 31.15 -38.92
C GLU A 319 -76.79 30.31 -38.50
N LEU A 320 -76.67 29.52 -37.44
CA LEU A 320 -77.80 28.76 -36.87
C LEU A 320 -78.89 29.69 -36.34
N GLN A 321 -78.52 30.81 -35.69
CA GLN A 321 -79.46 31.80 -35.20
C GLN A 321 -80.16 32.53 -36.35
N GLN A 322 -79.44 32.89 -37.42
CA GLN A 322 -80.02 33.45 -38.64
C GLN A 322 -81.01 32.46 -39.31
N ARG A 323 -80.66 31.17 -39.39
CA ARG A 323 -81.58 30.13 -39.89
C ARG A 323 -82.82 29.96 -39.01
N LEU A 324 -82.69 30.11 -37.69
CA LEU A 324 -83.82 30.15 -36.75
C LEU A 324 -84.72 31.38 -36.95
N GLU A 325 -84.13 32.56 -37.14
CA GLU A 325 -84.87 33.81 -37.42
C GLU A 325 -85.60 33.73 -38.78
N GLU A 326 -84.96 33.17 -39.81
CA GLU A 326 -85.62 32.89 -41.10
C GLU A 326 -86.76 31.88 -40.97
N ALA A 327 -86.56 30.78 -40.25
CA ALA A 327 -87.60 29.77 -40.01
C ALA A 327 -88.78 30.36 -39.23
N THR A 328 -88.51 31.16 -38.21
CA THR A 328 -89.53 31.86 -37.40
C THR A 328 -90.29 32.90 -38.23
N SER A 329 -89.59 33.63 -39.11
CA SER A 329 -90.20 34.57 -40.06
C SER A 329 -91.11 33.88 -41.08
N ARG A 330 -90.71 32.70 -41.58
CA ARG A 330 -91.56 31.87 -42.45
C ARG A 330 -92.77 31.29 -41.71
N LEU A 331 -92.61 30.89 -40.46
CA LEU A 331 -93.70 30.40 -39.61
C LEU A 331 -94.74 31.52 -39.40
N SER A 332 -94.29 32.69 -38.96
CA SER A 332 -95.09 33.92 -38.80
C SER A 332 -95.84 34.32 -40.08
N ALA A 333 -95.18 34.25 -41.25
CA ALA A 333 -95.84 34.48 -42.53
C ALA A 333 -96.96 33.45 -42.81
N SER A 334 -96.72 32.16 -42.52
CA SER A 334 -97.75 31.13 -42.69
C SER A 334 -98.91 31.24 -41.67
N GLU A 335 -98.64 31.67 -40.44
CA GLU A 335 -99.66 31.94 -39.42
C GLU A 335 -100.51 33.17 -39.78
N SER A 336 -99.89 34.20 -40.35
CA SER A 336 -100.57 35.36 -40.95
C SER A 336 -101.48 34.96 -42.11
N GLU A 337 -101.00 34.11 -43.03
CA GLU A 337 -101.82 33.58 -44.13
C GLU A 337 -102.97 32.67 -43.63
N MET A 338 -102.71 31.85 -42.62
CA MET A 338 -103.71 30.95 -42.02
C MET A 338 -104.77 31.71 -41.23
N THR A 339 -104.41 32.73 -40.45
CA THR A 339 -105.36 33.61 -39.75
C THR A 339 -106.17 34.46 -40.74
N ALA A 340 -105.56 34.96 -41.81
CA ALA A 340 -106.28 35.60 -42.92
C ALA A 340 -107.28 34.62 -43.61
N MET A 341 -106.91 33.34 -43.76
CA MET A 341 -107.82 32.31 -44.30
C MET A 341 -108.97 31.98 -43.34
N MET A 342 -108.71 31.96 -42.02
CA MET A 342 -109.73 31.71 -40.99
C MET A 342 -110.73 32.87 -40.88
N SER A 343 -110.28 34.12 -40.89
CA SER A 343 -111.15 35.31 -40.98
C SER A 343 -112.05 35.27 -42.23
N LYS A 344 -111.55 34.74 -43.35
CA LYS A 344 -112.29 34.52 -44.60
C LYS A 344 -113.30 33.35 -44.54
N LYS A 345 -113.23 32.49 -43.51
CA LYS A 345 -114.22 31.45 -43.17
C LYS A 345 -115.24 31.96 -42.15
N GLU A 346 -114.83 32.67 -41.11
CA GLU A 346 -115.73 33.27 -40.10
C GLU A 346 -116.72 34.27 -40.73
N SER A 347 -116.25 35.09 -41.67
CA SER A 347 -117.09 36.03 -42.45
C SER A 347 -118.08 35.35 -43.41
N LYS A 348 -117.98 34.02 -43.62
CA LYS A 348 -118.98 33.20 -44.32
C LYS A 348 -119.95 32.53 -43.34
N LEU A 349 -119.46 32.04 -42.20
CA LEU A 349 -120.27 31.41 -41.14
C LEU A 349 -121.25 32.40 -40.47
N THR A 350 -120.79 33.62 -40.17
CA THR A 350 -121.65 34.69 -39.62
C THR A 350 -122.81 35.07 -40.53
N LYS A 351 -122.67 34.91 -41.86
CA LYS A 351 -123.76 35.14 -42.82
C LYS A 351 -124.75 33.98 -42.94
N GLN A 352 -124.42 32.78 -42.47
CA GLN A 352 -125.39 31.68 -42.35
C GLN A 352 -126.22 31.79 -41.08
N LEU A 353 -125.63 32.16 -39.94
CA LEU A 353 -126.34 32.23 -38.65
C LEU A 353 -127.49 33.25 -38.66
N GLN A 354 -127.31 34.43 -39.25
CA GLN A 354 -128.35 35.46 -39.34
C GLN A 354 -129.59 35.06 -40.17
N THR A 355 -129.58 33.91 -40.84
CA THR A 355 -130.74 33.39 -41.59
C THR A 355 -131.57 32.37 -40.83
N SER A 356 -131.10 31.83 -39.68
CA SER A 356 -131.86 30.84 -38.89
C SER A 356 -132.68 31.45 -37.75
N GLU A 357 -132.26 32.56 -37.15
CA GLU A 357 -132.93 33.17 -35.98
C GLU A 357 -134.31 33.77 -36.30
N LYS A 358 -134.61 34.09 -37.56
CA LYS A 358 -135.92 34.64 -37.98
C LYS A 358 -137.06 33.62 -38.02
N ALA A 359 -136.81 32.33 -37.76
CA ALA A 359 -137.83 31.28 -37.84
C ALA A 359 -138.45 30.88 -36.48
N ALA A 360 -137.82 31.24 -35.34
CA ALA A 360 -138.24 30.75 -34.02
C ALA A 360 -139.32 31.62 -33.31
N ALA A 361 -139.55 32.85 -33.76
CA ALA A 361 -140.39 33.83 -33.06
C ALA A 361 -141.90 33.73 -33.35
N LYS A 362 -142.44 32.53 -33.67
CA LYS A 362 -143.82 32.37 -34.16
C LYS A 362 -144.65 31.24 -33.52
N ALA A 363 -144.20 30.69 -32.39
CA ALA A 363 -144.77 29.49 -31.76
C ALA A 363 -145.33 29.69 -30.33
N VAL A 364 -145.52 30.93 -29.87
CA VAL A 364 -145.95 31.25 -28.47
C VAL A 364 -147.21 32.14 -28.48
N ALA A 365 -148.11 31.96 -29.46
CA ALA A 365 -149.21 32.91 -29.73
C ALA A 365 -150.59 32.26 -30.01
N LEU A 366 -150.80 31.01 -29.57
CA LEU A 366 -152.08 30.28 -29.61
C LEU A 366 -152.11 29.32 -28.41
N LEU A 367 -153.26 29.25 -27.68
CA LEU A 367 -153.51 28.72 -26.33
C LEU A 367 -153.36 29.76 -25.20
N ASP A 368 -154.39 30.27 -24.54
CA ASP A 368 -155.84 30.47 -24.81
C ASP A 368 -156.32 31.48 -23.72
N ASP A 369 -157.33 32.35 -23.85
CA ASP A 369 -158.40 32.58 -24.84
C ASP A 369 -159.66 31.68 -24.74
N LYS A 370 -159.83 30.91 -23.65
CA LYS A 370 -161.01 30.05 -23.42
C LYS A 370 -161.73 30.17 -22.06
N GLU A 371 -161.72 31.34 -21.42
CA GLU A 371 -162.41 31.55 -20.12
C GLU A 371 -163.40 32.74 -20.07
N LEU A 372 -163.69 33.38 -21.21
CA LEU A 372 -164.56 34.56 -21.29
C LEU A 372 -166.07 34.25 -21.53
N GLU A 373 -166.44 32.97 -21.66
CA GLU A 373 -167.75 32.54 -22.18
C GLU A 373 -168.83 32.27 -21.10
N VAL A 374 -168.49 32.27 -19.80
CA VAL A 374 -169.41 31.89 -18.71
C VAL A 374 -170.26 33.06 -18.16
N LYS A 375 -169.96 34.31 -18.54
CA LYS A 375 -170.68 35.51 -18.04
C LYS A 375 -172.10 35.72 -18.61
N GLN A 376 -172.62 34.81 -19.45
CA GLN A 376 -173.92 34.98 -20.12
C GLN A 376 -175.04 34.01 -19.67
N LEU A 377 -174.90 33.32 -18.54
CA LEU A 377 -176.00 32.55 -17.92
C LEU A 377 -176.46 33.10 -16.57
N GLN A 378 -176.46 34.43 -16.43
CA GLN A 378 -177.43 35.13 -15.57
C GLN A 378 -178.88 35.01 -16.07
N GLN A 379 -179.06 34.42 -17.26
CA GLN A 379 -180.38 34.18 -17.85
C GLN A 379 -181.07 32.97 -17.19
N ILE A 380 -181.73 33.28 -16.07
CA ILE A 380 -182.91 32.58 -15.52
C ILE A 380 -182.57 31.29 -14.75
N ILE A 381 -182.46 31.29 -13.41
CA ILE A 381 -183.50 31.63 -12.41
C ILE A 381 -184.75 30.70 -12.48
N SER A 382 -184.79 29.70 -13.39
CA SER A 382 -185.81 28.64 -13.39
C SER A 382 -185.39 27.46 -12.50
N ASP A 383 -184.18 26.93 -12.72
CA ASP A 383 -183.82 25.59 -12.22
C ASP A 383 -183.28 25.58 -10.79
N LEU A 384 -183.38 26.72 -10.10
CA LEU A 384 -183.30 26.90 -8.64
C LEU A 384 -184.40 26.14 -7.85
N ARG A 385 -185.22 25.32 -8.53
CA ARG A 385 -186.15 24.35 -7.93
C ARG A 385 -185.68 22.90 -8.01
N GLU A 386 -184.68 22.60 -8.84
CA GLU A 386 -184.11 21.25 -8.99
C GLU A 386 -182.82 21.08 -8.17
N THR A 387 -182.13 22.19 -7.88
CA THR A 387 -180.93 22.27 -7.03
C THR A 387 -181.08 21.62 -5.65
N MET A 388 -182.25 21.67 -5.00
CA MET A 388 -182.47 21.00 -3.70
C MET A 388 -182.64 19.48 -3.77
N LYS A 389 -182.69 18.87 -4.96
CA LYS A 389 -182.58 17.40 -5.10
C LYS A 389 -181.16 16.95 -5.47
N LYS A 390 -180.40 17.79 -6.20
CA LYS A 390 -179.01 17.47 -6.59
C LYS A 390 -178.03 17.63 -5.43
N SER A 391 -178.25 18.61 -4.56
CA SER A 391 -177.47 18.87 -3.33
C SER A 391 -177.42 17.70 -2.32
N LYS A 392 -178.14 16.59 -2.53
CA LYS A 392 -178.06 15.37 -1.70
C LYS A 392 -177.22 14.26 -2.36
N ILE A 393 -176.94 14.35 -3.65
CA ILE A 393 -176.02 13.46 -4.37
C ILE A 393 -174.61 14.05 -4.31
N GLU A 394 -174.51 15.38 -4.44
CA GLU A 394 -173.26 16.15 -4.29
C GLU A 394 -172.67 16.08 -2.86
N GLU A 395 -173.40 15.57 -1.87
CA GLU A 395 -172.90 15.27 -0.50
C GLU A 395 -172.23 13.88 -0.44
N GLU A 396 -172.71 12.90 -1.21
CA GLU A 396 -172.10 11.56 -1.32
C GLU A 396 -170.86 11.61 -2.25
N GLU A 397 -170.92 12.36 -3.36
CA GLU A 397 -169.76 12.57 -4.26
C GLU A 397 -168.60 13.33 -3.57
N ALA A 398 -168.89 14.25 -2.64
CA ALA A 398 -167.88 14.97 -1.86
C ALA A 398 -167.23 14.12 -0.75
N GLU A 399 -167.85 13.00 -0.35
CA GLU A 399 -167.25 12.05 0.59
C GLU A 399 -166.23 11.14 -0.14
N GLU A 400 -166.54 10.72 -1.38
CA GLU A 400 -165.60 9.99 -2.26
C GLU A 400 -164.39 10.87 -2.68
N GLU A 401 -164.61 12.14 -3.03
CA GLU A 401 -163.51 13.08 -3.39
C GLU A 401 -162.57 13.38 -2.20
N MET A 402 -163.05 13.24 -0.95
CA MET A 402 -162.23 13.40 0.26
C MET A 402 -161.29 12.20 0.49
N ASP A 403 -161.76 10.98 0.22
CA ASP A 403 -160.96 9.76 0.31
C ASP A 403 -159.87 9.72 -0.79
N GLU A 404 -160.17 10.20 -2.00
CA GLU A 404 -159.17 10.34 -3.07
C GLU A 404 -158.08 11.37 -2.70
N LEU A 405 -158.45 12.54 -2.16
CA LEU A 405 -157.50 13.55 -1.68
C LEU A 405 -156.67 13.09 -0.46
N HIS A 406 -157.20 12.18 0.36
CA HIS A 406 -156.43 11.52 1.41
C HIS A 406 -155.41 10.53 0.84
N HIS A 407 -155.77 9.78 -0.21
CA HIS A 407 -154.83 8.88 -0.90
C HIS A 407 -153.69 9.65 -1.59
N GLU A 408 -154.02 10.77 -2.26
CA GLU A 408 -153.03 11.61 -2.95
C GLU A 408 -152.07 12.31 -1.96
N ASN A 409 -152.55 12.72 -0.78
CA ASN A 409 -151.68 13.22 0.29
C ASN A 409 -150.72 12.16 0.84
N GLU A 410 -151.19 10.93 1.03
CA GLU A 410 -150.35 9.82 1.50
C GLU A 410 -149.27 9.47 0.47
N GLU A 411 -149.62 9.51 -0.83
CA GLU A 411 -148.66 9.26 -1.92
C GLU A 411 -147.61 10.39 -2.04
N LEU A 412 -148.02 11.66 -1.90
CA LEU A 412 -147.09 12.80 -1.82
C LEU A 412 -146.16 12.73 -0.59
N HIS A 413 -146.66 12.26 0.55
CA HIS A 413 -145.82 12.02 1.74
C HIS A 413 -144.77 10.93 1.49
N GLN A 414 -145.13 9.83 0.82
CA GLN A 414 -144.17 8.78 0.44
C GLN A 414 -143.11 9.28 -0.55
N GLN A 415 -143.49 10.12 -1.51
CA GLN A 415 -142.54 10.76 -2.44
C GLN A 415 -141.57 11.71 -1.71
N LEU A 416 -142.05 12.51 -0.77
CA LEU A 416 -141.20 13.38 0.06
C LEU A 416 -140.21 12.59 0.93
N GLU A 417 -140.64 11.48 1.55
CA GLU A 417 -139.74 10.64 2.36
C GLU A 417 -138.65 9.98 1.50
N LYS A 418 -139.00 9.58 0.27
CA LYS A 418 -138.06 9.00 -0.70
C LYS A 418 -137.01 10.03 -1.14
N LEU A 419 -137.43 11.25 -1.50
CA LEU A 419 -136.52 12.35 -1.82
C LEU A 419 -135.64 12.73 -0.62
N GLN A 420 -136.14 12.69 0.62
CA GLN A 420 -135.32 12.89 1.81
C GLN A 420 -134.24 11.81 2.00
N LYS A 421 -134.55 10.55 1.69
CA LYS A 421 -133.57 9.44 1.74
C LYS A 421 -132.50 9.60 0.65
N GLU A 422 -132.89 9.97 -0.57
CA GLU A 422 -131.98 10.21 -1.69
C GLU A 422 -131.05 11.42 -1.42
N ASN A 423 -131.56 12.50 -0.83
CA ASN A 423 -130.76 13.68 -0.48
C ASN A 423 -129.73 13.37 0.63
N LYS A 424 -130.09 12.54 1.63
CA LYS A 424 -129.13 12.02 2.63
C LYS A 424 -128.04 11.13 2.01
N GLN A 425 -128.38 10.31 1.01
CA GLN A 425 -127.42 9.49 0.26
C GLN A 425 -126.48 10.32 -0.63
N LEU A 426 -126.95 11.45 -1.15
CA LEU A 426 -126.11 12.37 -1.92
C LEU A 426 -125.14 13.15 -1.03
N ASN A 427 -125.58 13.68 0.12
CA ASN A 427 -124.70 14.37 1.06
C ASN A 427 -123.58 13.45 1.59
N THR A 428 -123.91 12.21 2.00
CA THR A 428 -122.91 11.24 2.46
C THR A 428 -121.90 10.86 1.37
N LYS A 429 -122.32 10.81 0.09
CA LYS A 429 -121.37 10.67 -1.03
C LYS A 429 -120.49 11.91 -1.21
N LEU A 430 -121.05 13.11 -1.02
CA LEU A 430 -120.34 14.38 -1.17
C LEU A 430 -119.26 14.55 -0.10
N GLU A 431 -119.56 14.23 1.16
CA GLU A 431 -118.58 14.13 2.25
C GLU A 431 -117.48 13.12 1.88
N SER A 432 -117.84 11.89 1.46
CA SER A 432 -116.84 10.88 1.09
C SER A 432 -115.93 11.31 -0.07
N MET A 433 -116.44 12.05 -1.08
CA MET A 433 -115.60 12.57 -2.16
C MET A 433 -114.71 13.74 -1.71
N THR A 434 -115.12 14.50 -0.69
CA THR A 434 -114.30 15.56 -0.10
C THR A 434 -113.11 14.94 0.63
N ASP A 435 -113.33 13.93 1.47
CA ASP A 435 -112.27 13.16 2.13
C ASP A 435 -111.28 12.53 1.13
N HIS A 436 -111.79 11.97 0.02
CA HIS A 436 -110.92 11.42 -1.03
C HIS A 436 -110.12 12.52 -1.75
N SER A 437 -110.68 13.70 -1.96
CA SER A 437 -109.97 14.85 -2.54
C SER A 437 -108.84 15.33 -1.64
N GLU A 438 -109.05 15.41 -0.33
CA GLU A 438 -108.02 15.80 0.64
C GLU A 438 -106.90 14.75 0.70
N ASN A 439 -107.22 13.46 0.72
CA ASN A 439 -106.24 12.38 0.66
C ASN A 439 -105.40 12.39 -0.63
N VAL A 440 -106.01 12.69 -1.79
CA VAL A 440 -105.29 12.83 -3.07
C VAL A 440 -104.35 14.04 -3.06
N LEU A 441 -104.73 15.14 -2.41
CA LEU A 441 -103.86 16.32 -2.25
C LEU A 441 -102.67 16.03 -1.33
N GLY A 442 -102.89 15.32 -0.22
CA GLY A 442 -101.81 14.85 0.67
C GLY A 442 -100.80 13.97 -0.06
N LEU A 443 -101.28 12.90 -0.70
CA LEU A 443 -100.43 11.99 -1.49
C LEU A 443 -99.64 12.70 -2.59
N LYS A 444 -100.23 13.72 -3.23
CA LYS A 444 -99.53 14.50 -4.26
C LYS A 444 -98.38 15.33 -3.68
N MET A 445 -98.55 15.87 -2.48
CA MET A 445 -97.52 16.66 -1.80
C MET A 445 -96.38 15.76 -1.29
N ASP A 446 -96.69 14.57 -0.78
CA ASP A 446 -95.69 13.56 -0.40
C ASP A 446 -94.87 13.07 -1.62
N LEU A 447 -95.54 12.82 -2.76
CA LEU A 447 -94.87 12.44 -4.01
C LEU A 447 -93.89 13.53 -4.47
N GLN A 448 -94.30 14.79 -4.40
CA GLN A 448 -93.45 15.92 -4.77
C GLN A 448 -92.25 16.08 -3.82
N MET A 449 -92.42 15.83 -2.51
CA MET A 449 -91.29 15.83 -1.57
C MET A 449 -90.32 14.68 -1.84
N LEU A 450 -90.81 13.47 -2.13
CA LEU A 450 -89.98 12.32 -2.47
C LEU A 450 -89.21 12.52 -3.78
N GLU A 451 -89.80 13.17 -4.78
CA GLU A 451 -89.10 13.55 -6.01
C GLU A 451 -87.99 14.58 -5.75
N GLU A 452 -88.23 15.56 -4.88
CA GLU A 452 -87.26 16.57 -4.45
C GLU A 452 -86.11 15.95 -3.63
N GLU A 453 -86.40 15.03 -2.72
CA GLU A 453 -85.39 14.27 -1.97
C GLU A 453 -84.54 13.41 -2.89
N ARG A 454 -85.15 12.63 -3.78
CA ARG A 454 -84.44 11.80 -4.76
C ARG A 454 -83.59 12.65 -5.72
N ARG A 455 -83.99 13.90 -6.02
CA ARG A 455 -83.17 14.86 -6.77
C ARG A 455 -81.91 15.24 -5.98
N ARG A 456 -82.06 15.62 -4.70
CA ARG A 456 -80.92 15.96 -3.82
C ARG A 456 -79.98 14.78 -3.60
N GLU A 457 -80.50 13.57 -3.42
CA GLU A 457 -79.68 12.36 -3.31
C GLU A 457 -78.89 12.10 -4.60
N LYS A 458 -79.49 12.29 -5.78
CA LYS A 458 -78.80 12.15 -7.05
C LYS A 458 -77.69 13.20 -7.23
N GLU A 459 -77.97 14.47 -6.92
CA GLU A 459 -76.99 15.55 -6.95
C GLU A 459 -75.83 15.32 -5.96
N ALA A 460 -76.14 14.78 -4.77
CA ALA A 460 -75.13 14.41 -3.77
C ALA A 460 -74.26 13.22 -4.23
N LEU A 461 -74.87 12.19 -4.84
CA LEU A 461 -74.16 11.05 -5.41
C LEU A 461 -73.27 11.46 -6.59
N GLU A 462 -73.76 12.33 -7.48
CA GLU A 462 -72.99 12.87 -8.60
C GLU A 462 -71.76 13.66 -8.08
N SER A 463 -71.94 14.54 -7.09
CA SER A 463 -70.83 15.26 -6.44
C SER A 463 -69.81 14.33 -5.76
N VAL A 464 -70.25 13.22 -5.15
CA VAL A 464 -69.35 12.21 -4.57
C VAL A 464 -68.59 11.46 -5.66
N THR A 465 -69.24 11.12 -6.78
CA THR A 465 -68.55 10.47 -7.91
C THR A 465 -67.52 11.39 -8.56
N GLU A 466 -67.83 12.67 -8.76
CA GLU A 466 -66.88 13.66 -9.30
C GLU A 466 -65.64 13.78 -8.40
N LYS A 467 -65.83 14.02 -7.10
CA LYS A 467 -64.72 14.05 -6.11
C LYS A 467 -63.92 12.76 -6.09
N SER A 468 -64.56 11.60 -6.15
CA SER A 468 -63.83 10.32 -6.19
C SER A 468 -63.01 10.14 -7.47
N SER A 469 -63.41 10.77 -8.58
CA SER A 469 -62.65 10.79 -9.83
C SER A 469 -61.49 11.78 -9.75
N GLU A 470 -61.69 12.96 -9.16
CA GLU A 470 -60.63 13.93 -8.87
C GLU A 470 -59.56 13.31 -7.96
N ASP A 471 -59.96 12.73 -6.82
CA ASP A 471 -59.08 12.02 -5.88
C ASP A 471 -58.32 10.88 -6.58
N TYR A 472 -58.98 10.14 -7.49
CA TYR A 472 -58.34 9.07 -8.26
C TYR A 472 -57.30 9.60 -9.27
N THR A 473 -57.60 10.72 -9.96
CA THR A 473 -56.61 11.37 -10.85
C THR A 473 -55.43 11.94 -10.07
N LEU A 474 -55.66 12.49 -8.88
CA LEU A 474 -54.61 12.96 -7.98
C LEU A 474 -53.74 11.80 -7.47
N ALA A 475 -54.34 10.67 -7.11
CA ALA A 475 -53.62 9.46 -6.71
C ALA A 475 -52.79 8.88 -7.87
N ILE A 476 -53.28 8.96 -9.11
CA ILE A 476 -52.51 8.58 -10.31
C ILE A 476 -51.32 9.53 -10.53
N SER A 477 -51.53 10.84 -10.45
CA SER A 477 -50.43 11.80 -10.67
C SER A 477 -49.35 11.67 -9.61
N GLN A 478 -49.72 11.53 -8.33
CA GLN A 478 -48.79 11.25 -7.22
C GLN A 478 -48.05 9.91 -7.39
N ARG A 479 -48.72 8.86 -7.86
CA ARG A 479 -48.08 7.57 -8.17
C ARG A 479 -47.06 7.71 -9.29
N ASP A 480 -47.37 8.51 -10.31
CA ASP A 480 -46.52 8.63 -11.50
C ASP A 480 -45.35 9.61 -11.26
N THR A 481 -45.49 10.64 -10.41
CA THR A 481 -44.34 11.41 -9.90
C THR A 481 -43.45 10.54 -9.01
N ALA A 482 -44.01 9.77 -8.07
CA ALA A 482 -43.22 8.85 -7.25
C ALA A 482 -42.50 7.76 -8.07
N ARG A 483 -43.09 7.32 -9.20
CA ARG A 483 -42.42 6.43 -10.16
C ARG A 483 -41.28 7.11 -10.90
N ALA A 484 -41.43 8.37 -11.29
CA ALA A 484 -40.36 9.14 -11.91
C ALA A 484 -39.19 9.36 -10.94
N GLU A 485 -39.47 9.71 -9.68
CA GLU A 485 -38.47 9.81 -8.60
C GLU A 485 -37.75 8.48 -8.36
N VAL A 486 -38.48 7.36 -8.33
CA VAL A 486 -37.87 6.03 -8.20
C VAL A 486 -36.98 5.68 -9.40
N GLN A 487 -37.34 6.10 -10.63
CA GLN A 487 -36.51 5.89 -11.82
C GLN A 487 -35.24 6.76 -11.80
N ASP A 488 -35.35 8.02 -11.42
CA ASP A 488 -34.21 8.93 -11.28
C ASP A 488 -33.25 8.45 -10.18
N LEU A 489 -33.77 8.08 -9.00
CA LEU A 489 -32.96 7.47 -7.93
C LEU A 489 -32.31 6.15 -8.35
N GLN A 490 -32.99 5.32 -9.17
CA GLN A 490 -32.38 4.11 -9.74
C GLN A 490 -31.25 4.44 -10.74
N GLN A 491 -31.41 5.50 -11.54
CA GLN A 491 -30.40 5.95 -12.49
C GLN A 491 -29.18 6.56 -11.77
N GLN A 492 -29.39 7.38 -10.74
CA GLN A 492 -28.34 7.91 -9.86
C GLN A 492 -27.59 6.79 -9.14
N LEU A 493 -28.31 5.78 -8.63
CA LEU A 493 -27.71 4.62 -7.98
C LEU A 493 -26.92 3.74 -8.97
N ALA A 494 -27.36 3.64 -10.22
CA ALA A 494 -26.60 2.97 -11.29
C ALA A 494 -25.32 3.74 -11.67
N ALA A 495 -25.39 5.07 -11.76
CA ALA A 495 -24.22 5.93 -11.99
C ALA A 495 -23.20 5.80 -10.84
N ALA A 496 -23.62 5.99 -9.59
CA ALA A 496 -22.75 5.87 -8.42
C ALA A 496 -22.10 4.49 -8.27
N ARG A 497 -22.75 3.41 -8.76
CA ARG A 497 -22.13 2.08 -8.85
C ARG A 497 -21.05 2.01 -9.94
N ALA A 498 -21.30 2.58 -11.11
CA ALA A 498 -20.30 2.65 -12.18
C ALA A 498 -19.07 3.48 -11.77
N ASP A 499 -19.28 4.58 -11.05
CA ASP A 499 -18.21 5.43 -10.51
C ASP A 499 -17.39 4.68 -9.44
N LEU A 500 -18.05 3.91 -8.56
CA LEU A 500 -17.39 3.07 -7.56
C LEU A 500 -16.61 1.92 -8.20
N ASP A 501 -17.14 1.29 -9.25
CA ASP A 501 -16.42 0.26 -10.02
C ASP A 501 -15.21 0.87 -10.75
N LEU A 502 -15.34 2.07 -11.34
CA LEU A 502 -14.23 2.81 -11.95
C LEU A 502 -13.13 3.12 -10.93
N ALA A 503 -13.49 3.70 -9.78
CA ALA A 503 -12.56 3.99 -8.69
C ALA A 503 -11.86 2.73 -8.16
N ASN A 504 -12.57 1.59 -8.09
CA ASN A 504 -11.97 0.30 -7.75
C ASN A 504 -10.98 -0.18 -8.82
N THR A 505 -11.27 0.00 -10.12
CA THR A 505 -10.31 -0.35 -11.19
C THR A 505 -9.06 0.53 -11.17
N ASP A 506 -9.19 1.83 -10.91
CA ASP A 506 -8.04 2.73 -10.79
C ASP A 506 -7.23 2.47 -9.51
N ARG A 507 -7.89 2.18 -8.38
CA ARG A 507 -7.21 1.71 -7.16
C ARG A 507 -6.41 0.43 -7.41
N ASN A 508 -6.98 -0.54 -8.12
CA ASN A 508 -6.30 -1.79 -8.45
C ASN A 508 -5.15 -1.58 -9.46
N ARG A 509 -5.30 -0.64 -10.42
CA ARG A 509 -4.23 -0.22 -11.32
C ARG A 509 -3.08 0.45 -10.56
N ALA A 510 -3.38 1.30 -9.59
CA ALA A 510 -2.39 1.94 -8.73
C ALA A 510 -1.65 0.92 -7.84
N LEU A 511 -2.36 -0.08 -7.29
CA LEU A 511 -1.75 -1.17 -6.53
C LEU A 511 -0.77 -1.98 -7.41
N MET A 512 -1.18 -2.44 -8.59
CA MET A 512 -0.28 -3.16 -9.51
C MET A 512 0.91 -2.29 -9.95
N ALA A 513 0.73 -0.98 -10.14
CA ALA A 513 1.84 -0.08 -10.44
C ALA A 513 2.84 0.01 -9.27
N ASN A 514 2.35 0.01 -8.03
CA ASN A 514 3.18 0.04 -6.82
C ASN A 514 3.91 -1.30 -6.59
N GLU A 515 3.24 -2.44 -6.80
CA GLU A 515 3.84 -3.78 -6.79
C GLU A 515 4.97 -3.91 -7.84
N ASN A 516 4.76 -3.38 -9.05
CA ASN A 516 5.79 -3.33 -10.09
C ASN A 516 6.98 -2.44 -9.70
N LEU A 517 6.74 -1.27 -9.09
CA LEU A 517 7.80 -0.39 -8.58
C LEU A 517 8.58 -1.04 -7.44
N GLN A 518 7.90 -1.70 -6.49
CA GLN A 518 8.54 -2.45 -5.43
C GLN A 518 9.41 -3.58 -5.99
N THR A 519 8.89 -4.38 -6.93
CA THR A 519 9.64 -5.45 -7.60
C THR A 519 10.87 -4.90 -8.33
N ALA A 520 10.76 -3.74 -8.97
CA ALA A 520 11.89 -3.07 -9.62
C ALA A 520 12.94 -2.60 -8.59
N LEU A 521 12.51 -2.00 -7.47
CA LEU A 521 13.42 -1.59 -6.40
C LEU A 521 14.14 -2.78 -5.74
N GLU A 522 13.43 -3.88 -5.50
CA GLU A 522 14.02 -5.14 -5.03
C GLU A 522 15.03 -5.69 -6.06
N SER A 523 14.75 -5.59 -7.36
CA SER A 523 15.71 -6.02 -8.40
C SER A 523 16.99 -5.16 -8.39
N PHE A 524 16.88 -3.84 -8.24
CA PHE A 524 18.05 -2.95 -8.12
C PHE A 524 18.83 -3.16 -6.83
N GLN A 525 18.16 -3.50 -5.71
CA GLN A 525 18.83 -3.87 -4.46
C GLN A 525 19.62 -5.16 -4.64
N ASN A 526 19.01 -6.20 -5.21
CA ASN A 526 19.69 -7.47 -5.50
C ASN A 526 20.87 -7.30 -6.47
N GLU A 527 20.75 -6.46 -7.51
CA GLU A 527 21.84 -6.17 -8.45
C GLU A 527 22.98 -5.40 -7.77
N ARG A 528 22.66 -4.40 -6.94
CA ARG A 528 23.66 -3.67 -6.14
C ARG A 528 24.35 -4.57 -5.12
N ASP A 529 23.63 -5.45 -4.44
CA ASP A 529 24.23 -6.37 -3.47
C ASP A 529 25.12 -7.40 -4.17
N ALA A 530 24.77 -7.83 -5.38
CA ALA A 530 25.64 -8.65 -6.23
C ALA A 530 26.88 -7.89 -6.73
N GLU A 531 26.76 -6.60 -7.09
CA GLU A 531 27.90 -5.74 -7.43
C GLU A 531 28.85 -5.57 -6.23
N ILE A 532 28.30 -5.29 -5.03
CA ILE A 532 29.07 -5.19 -3.79
C ILE A 532 29.79 -6.51 -3.48
N ALA A 533 29.10 -7.66 -3.62
CA ALA A 533 29.71 -8.97 -3.42
C ALA A 533 30.86 -9.23 -4.41
N LEU A 534 30.68 -8.87 -5.68
CA LEU A 534 31.71 -9.01 -6.73
C LEU A 534 32.90 -8.07 -6.48
N LEU A 535 32.69 -6.84 -6.01
CA LEU A 535 33.77 -5.93 -5.63
C LEU A 535 34.54 -6.42 -4.39
N LEU A 536 33.85 -7.03 -3.42
CA LEU A 536 34.48 -7.66 -2.27
C LEU A 536 35.28 -8.91 -2.66
N GLU A 537 34.78 -9.73 -3.59
CA GLU A 537 35.50 -10.88 -4.14
C GLU A 537 36.75 -10.45 -4.92
N GLN A 538 36.64 -9.42 -5.78
CA GLN A 538 37.79 -8.84 -6.48
C GLN A 538 38.83 -8.28 -5.51
N ARG A 539 38.38 -7.59 -4.44
CA ARG A 539 39.28 -7.07 -3.41
C ARG A 539 39.97 -8.19 -2.66
N ALA A 540 39.26 -9.24 -2.24
CA ALA A 540 39.85 -10.39 -1.57
C ALA A 540 40.89 -11.09 -2.47
N ALA A 541 40.54 -11.33 -3.75
CA ALA A 541 41.47 -11.91 -4.72
C ALA A 541 42.72 -11.03 -4.97
N ALA A 542 42.58 -9.69 -4.92
CA ALA A 542 43.70 -8.77 -5.00
C ALA A 542 44.58 -8.78 -3.74
N GLU A 543 43.97 -8.82 -2.55
CA GLU A 543 44.67 -8.95 -1.26
C GLU A 543 45.43 -10.29 -1.18
N ASP A 544 44.83 -11.40 -1.61
CA ASP A 544 45.47 -12.72 -1.73
C ASP A 544 46.63 -12.71 -2.75
N ALA A 545 46.46 -12.07 -3.91
CA ALA A 545 47.51 -11.95 -4.92
C ALA A 545 48.70 -11.10 -4.41
N ILE A 546 48.43 -10.03 -3.66
CA ILE A 546 49.44 -9.20 -3.00
C ILE A 546 50.17 -10.01 -1.92
N ALA A 547 49.43 -10.77 -1.10
CA ALA A 547 50.02 -11.64 -0.08
C ALA A 547 50.94 -12.71 -0.69
N ALA A 548 50.48 -13.40 -1.75
CA ALA A 548 51.27 -14.38 -2.49
C ALA A 548 52.52 -13.76 -3.15
N ALA A 549 52.42 -12.55 -3.70
CA ALA A 549 53.56 -11.83 -4.26
C ALA A 549 54.58 -11.43 -3.18
N HIS A 550 54.12 -11.00 -2.00
CA HIS A 550 54.98 -10.72 -0.85
C HIS A 550 55.66 -11.99 -0.32
N GLU A 551 54.94 -13.10 -0.22
CA GLU A 551 55.51 -14.39 0.21
C GLU A 551 56.58 -14.88 -0.78
N ALA A 552 56.30 -14.85 -2.08
CA ALA A 552 57.26 -15.20 -3.13
C ALA A 552 58.50 -14.30 -3.11
N SER A 553 58.33 -13.00 -2.85
CA SER A 553 59.44 -12.03 -2.70
C SER A 553 60.29 -12.32 -1.46
N LEU A 554 59.66 -12.66 -0.32
CA LEU A 554 60.35 -13.08 0.89
C LEU A 554 61.11 -14.40 0.69
N GLU A 555 60.53 -15.37 -0.01
CA GLU A 555 61.21 -16.64 -0.29
C GLU A 555 62.39 -16.45 -1.24
N ALA A 556 62.22 -15.68 -2.32
CA ALA A 556 63.33 -15.30 -3.21
C ALA A 556 64.47 -14.57 -2.47
N MET A 557 64.14 -13.71 -1.49
CA MET A 557 65.13 -13.08 -0.61
C MET A 557 65.80 -14.09 0.34
N ARG A 558 65.08 -15.07 0.88
CA ARG A 558 65.65 -16.16 1.70
C ARG A 558 66.59 -17.02 0.87
N GLU A 559 66.18 -17.45 -0.32
CA GLU A 559 67.02 -18.22 -1.24
C GLU A 559 68.29 -17.44 -1.64
N ALA A 560 68.16 -16.16 -1.98
CA ALA A 560 69.30 -15.30 -2.30
C ALA A 560 70.27 -15.15 -1.11
N ASN A 561 69.76 -14.96 0.11
CA ASN A 561 70.58 -14.90 1.32
C ASN A 561 71.25 -16.24 1.64
N VAL A 562 70.55 -17.37 1.47
CA VAL A 562 71.13 -18.72 1.63
C VAL A 562 72.23 -18.96 0.59
N GLN A 563 72.05 -18.51 -0.65
CA GLN A 563 73.07 -18.62 -1.68
C GLN A 563 74.29 -17.74 -1.39
N GLN A 564 74.09 -16.49 -0.96
CA GLN A 564 75.19 -15.62 -0.51
C GLN A 564 75.95 -16.23 0.68
N MET A 565 75.25 -16.82 1.65
CA MET A 565 75.88 -17.52 2.78
C MET A 565 76.71 -18.73 2.31
N ARG A 566 76.23 -19.51 1.33
CA ARG A 566 77.01 -20.60 0.71
C ARG A 566 78.24 -20.07 -0.03
N ASP A 567 78.12 -18.97 -0.77
CA ASP A 567 79.23 -18.39 -1.53
C ASP A 567 80.29 -17.79 -0.59
N VAL A 568 79.87 -17.15 0.50
CA VAL A 568 80.75 -16.66 1.58
C VAL A 568 81.43 -17.82 2.29
N GLN A 569 80.70 -18.89 2.62
CA GLN A 569 81.27 -20.08 3.25
C GLN A 569 82.28 -20.76 2.31
N TYR A 570 81.96 -20.95 1.03
CA TYR A 570 82.88 -21.50 0.05
C TYR A 570 84.14 -20.64 -0.14
N ALA A 571 83.99 -19.31 -0.14
CA ALA A 571 85.13 -18.38 -0.18
C ALA A 571 86.00 -18.47 1.08
N ALA A 572 85.39 -18.62 2.26
CA ALA A 572 86.09 -18.82 3.52
C ALA A 572 86.82 -20.17 3.57
N ASP A 573 86.15 -21.27 3.22
CA ASP A 573 86.72 -22.62 3.16
C ASP A 573 87.88 -22.67 2.16
N LYS A 574 87.74 -22.04 0.99
CA LYS A 574 88.81 -21.93 -0.01
C LYS A 574 89.97 -21.05 0.48
N SER A 575 89.70 -20.01 1.27
CA SER A 575 90.73 -19.19 1.90
C SER A 575 91.51 -20.00 2.94
N VAL A 576 90.83 -20.75 3.79
CA VAL A 576 91.43 -21.68 4.77
C VAL A 576 92.22 -22.79 4.07
N GLN A 577 91.71 -23.33 2.97
CA GLN A 577 92.45 -24.31 2.16
C GLN A 577 93.72 -23.70 1.57
N ASN A 578 93.66 -22.47 1.05
CA ASN A 578 94.84 -21.77 0.54
C ASN A 578 95.87 -21.56 1.66
N THR A 579 95.48 -21.06 2.83
CA THR A 579 96.41 -20.84 3.95
C THR A 579 97.00 -22.15 4.49
N LEU A 580 96.24 -23.25 4.51
CA LEU A 580 96.78 -24.58 4.81
C LEU A 580 97.84 -25.02 3.78
N THR A 581 97.59 -24.83 2.47
CA THR A 581 98.63 -25.15 1.46
C THR A 581 99.85 -24.23 1.51
N GLU A 582 99.71 -23.02 2.05
CA GLU A 582 100.84 -22.12 2.33
C GLU A 582 101.60 -22.57 3.58
N MET A 583 100.90 -23.02 4.63
CA MET A 583 101.52 -23.64 5.80
C MET A 583 102.31 -24.91 5.42
N ASP A 584 101.75 -25.79 4.59
CA ASP A 584 102.45 -26.99 4.09
C ASP A 584 103.74 -26.61 3.34
N LYS A 585 103.68 -25.60 2.46
CA LYS A 585 104.88 -25.07 1.76
C LYS A 585 105.89 -24.50 2.74
N MET A 586 105.45 -23.71 3.72
CA MET A 586 106.33 -23.17 4.75
C MET A 586 106.96 -24.27 5.61
N GLU A 587 106.23 -25.33 5.94
CA GLU A 587 106.78 -26.48 6.66
C GLU A 587 107.85 -27.20 5.84
N VAL A 588 107.61 -27.44 4.54
CA VAL A 588 108.65 -27.97 3.63
C VAL A 588 109.88 -27.06 3.63
N THR A 589 109.70 -25.75 3.53
CA THR A 589 110.82 -24.78 3.57
C THR A 589 111.57 -24.80 4.91
N ILE A 590 110.87 -25.03 6.02
CA ILE A 590 111.48 -25.21 7.36
C ILE A 590 112.25 -26.54 7.43
N GLN A 591 111.73 -27.61 6.83
CA GLN A 591 112.43 -28.91 6.77
C GLN A 591 113.71 -28.81 5.92
N ASP A 592 113.67 -28.14 4.78
CA ASP A 592 114.85 -27.86 3.96
C ASP A 592 115.87 -26.98 4.71
N CYS A 593 115.43 -25.90 5.36
CA CYS A 593 116.30 -25.09 6.22
C CYS A 593 116.96 -25.91 7.35
N ARG A 594 116.23 -26.85 7.97
CA ARG A 594 116.77 -27.75 9.00
C ARG A 594 117.81 -28.72 8.43
N LYS A 595 117.54 -29.28 7.25
CA LYS A 595 118.46 -30.16 6.51
C LYS A 595 119.73 -29.43 6.10
N ASP A 596 119.64 -28.20 5.62
CA ASP A 596 120.78 -27.37 5.27
C ASP A 596 121.57 -26.92 6.51
N ASN A 597 120.91 -26.59 7.63
CA ASN A 597 121.60 -26.34 8.89
C ASN A 597 122.40 -27.57 9.37
N LEU A 598 121.83 -28.77 9.20
CA LEU A 598 122.49 -30.04 9.53
C LEU A 598 123.66 -30.35 8.58
N ASN A 599 123.54 -30.03 7.29
CA ASN A 599 124.62 -30.13 6.30
C ASN A 599 125.76 -29.15 6.62
N LEU A 600 125.44 -27.89 6.96
CA LEU A 600 126.41 -26.88 7.38
C LEU A 600 127.13 -27.26 8.67
N ARG A 601 126.42 -27.84 9.65
CA ARG A 601 127.03 -28.40 10.87
C ARG A 601 128.02 -29.52 10.54
N LYS A 602 127.63 -30.49 9.68
CA LYS A 602 128.56 -31.54 9.23
C LYS A 602 129.81 -30.98 8.54
N ALA A 603 129.64 -30.00 7.65
CA ALA A 603 130.76 -29.34 6.97
C ALA A 603 131.67 -28.58 7.95
N LEU A 604 131.10 -27.95 8.99
CA LEU A 604 131.83 -27.30 10.07
C LEU A 604 132.59 -28.33 10.93
N ASP A 605 131.95 -29.42 11.33
CA ASP A 605 132.56 -30.50 12.11
C ASP A 605 133.70 -31.19 11.32
N GLU A 606 133.55 -31.33 10.00
CA GLU A 606 134.60 -31.83 9.11
C GLU A 606 135.77 -30.84 9.01
N ALA A 607 135.51 -29.53 8.87
CA ALA A 607 136.55 -28.49 8.87
C ALA A 607 137.30 -28.43 10.21
N ILE A 608 136.59 -28.54 11.34
CA ILE A 608 137.17 -28.65 12.68
C ILE A 608 138.04 -29.92 12.79
N SER A 609 137.55 -31.06 12.27
CA SER A 609 138.31 -32.32 12.27
C SER A 609 139.57 -32.25 11.40
N GLN A 610 139.54 -31.53 10.28
CA GLN A 610 140.72 -31.26 9.45
C GLN A 610 141.73 -30.36 10.19
N LEU A 611 141.26 -29.30 10.86
CA LEU A 611 142.11 -28.44 11.70
C LEU A 611 142.78 -29.23 12.84
N GLN A 612 142.03 -30.06 13.56
CA GLN A 612 142.55 -30.88 14.66
C GLN A 612 143.53 -31.96 14.18
N ARG A 613 143.31 -32.58 13.00
CA ARG A 613 144.26 -33.55 12.43
C ARG A 613 145.58 -32.91 11.95
N ASN A 614 145.56 -31.62 11.66
CA ASN A 614 146.74 -30.86 11.22
C ASN A 614 147.45 -30.13 12.38
N GLN A 615 147.03 -30.33 13.64
CA GLN A 615 147.78 -29.87 14.82
C GLN A 615 148.96 -30.79 15.14
N GLU A 616 150.01 -30.71 14.33
CA GLU A 616 151.33 -30.68 14.95
C GLU A 616 151.54 -29.28 15.54
N ASP A 617 152.13 -29.20 16.74
CA ASP A 617 152.43 -27.96 17.46
C ASP A 617 153.63 -27.25 16.81
N VAL A 618 153.44 -26.85 15.56
CA VAL A 618 154.43 -26.14 14.73
C VAL A 618 154.41 -24.67 15.13
N ILE A 619 154.98 -24.39 16.30
CA ILE A 619 155.74 -23.16 16.47
C ILE A 619 156.75 -23.14 15.33
N ASP A 620 156.49 -22.31 14.31
CA ASP A 620 157.35 -22.22 13.14
C ASP A 620 158.73 -21.73 13.59
N ARG A 621 159.64 -22.69 13.78
CA ARG A 621 161.01 -22.44 14.26
C ARG A 621 161.78 -21.54 13.30
N SER A 622 161.39 -21.50 12.02
CA SER A 622 161.93 -20.56 11.03
C SER A 622 161.43 -19.15 11.33
N LEU A 623 160.13 -18.97 11.56
CA LEU A 623 159.53 -17.68 11.93
C LEU A 623 160.16 -17.11 13.21
N ILE A 624 160.18 -17.88 14.32
CA ILE A 624 160.77 -17.40 15.58
C ILE A 624 162.26 -17.08 15.43
N LYS A 625 163.04 -17.94 14.76
CA LYS A 625 164.46 -17.69 14.47
C LYS A 625 164.64 -16.38 13.70
N ASN A 626 163.83 -16.13 12.67
CA ASN A 626 163.93 -14.92 11.85
C ASN A 626 163.57 -13.67 12.65
N VAL A 627 162.52 -13.71 13.48
CA VAL A 627 162.14 -12.59 14.36
C VAL A 627 163.23 -12.29 15.40
N ILE A 628 163.87 -13.31 15.99
CA ILE A 628 164.99 -13.12 16.94
C ILE A 628 166.22 -12.53 16.25
N LEU A 629 166.58 -13.00 15.05
CA LEU A 629 167.71 -12.46 14.29
C LEU A 629 167.48 -10.99 13.89
N ASP A 630 166.28 -10.66 13.44
CA ASP A 630 165.89 -9.30 13.07
C ASP A 630 165.86 -8.34 14.28
N TRP A 631 165.42 -8.82 15.45
CA TRP A 631 165.50 -8.11 16.73
C TRP A 631 166.95 -7.82 17.18
N HIS A 632 167.89 -8.73 16.92
CA HIS A 632 169.29 -8.52 17.24
C HIS A 632 169.97 -7.53 16.29
N GLY A 633 169.62 -7.53 15.00
CA GLY A 633 170.18 -6.62 14.00
C GLY A 633 169.71 -5.16 14.12
N LYS A 634 168.48 -4.94 14.57
CA LYS A 634 167.86 -3.60 14.66
C LYS A 634 168.26 -2.83 15.93
N LYS A 635 168.25 -1.50 15.85
CA LYS A 635 168.47 -0.57 16.97
C LYS A 635 167.34 0.48 17.01
N GLY A 636 167.09 1.05 18.20
CA GLY A 636 166.08 2.10 18.37
C GLY A 636 164.65 1.61 18.14
N LYS A 637 163.78 2.46 17.56
CA LYS A 637 162.34 2.20 17.40
C LYS A 637 162.04 0.87 16.69
N ALA A 638 162.73 0.56 15.60
CA ALA A 638 162.54 -0.67 14.84
C ALA A 638 162.81 -1.95 15.67
N LYS A 639 163.59 -1.87 16.76
CA LYS A 639 163.78 -2.98 17.70
C LYS A 639 162.57 -3.18 18.61
N ARG A 640 161.89 -2.10 19.03
CA ARG A 640 160.61 -2.17 19.77
C ARG A 640 159.52 -2.75 18.88
N ASP A 641 159.43 -2.33 17.63
CA ASP A 641 158.38 -2.80 16.70
C ASP A 641 158.45 -4.32 16.47
N VAL A 642 159.66 -4.89 16.31
CA VAL A 642 159.87 -6.35 16.25
C VAL A 642 159.52 -7.04 17.58
N MET A 643 159.69 -6.36 18.71
CA MET A 643 159.33 -6.86 20.03
C MET A 643 157.81 -6.85 20.27
N ILE A 644 157.07 -5.85 19.78
CA ILE A 644 155.59 -5.83 19.74
C ILE A 644 155.09 -7.06 18.96
N LEU A 645 155.67 -7.30 17.78
CA LEU A 645 155.33 -8.43 16.93
C LEU A 645 155.63 -9.77 17.63
N LEU A 646 156.82 -9.93 18.22
CA LEU A 646 157.19 -11.14 18.96
C LEU A 646 156.27 -11.38 20.17
N GLY A 647 155.95 -10.34 20.94
CA GLY A 647 155.03 -10.43 22.08
C GLY A 647 153.58 -10.73 21.67
N SER A 648 153.18 -10.38 20.44
CA SER A 648 151.88 -10.75 19.88
C SER A 648 151.85 -12.22 19.44
N ILE A 649 152.94 -12.69 18.79
CA ILE A 649 153.12 -14.09 18.35
C ILE A 649 153.24 -15.05 19.55
N LEU A 650 153.94 -14.64 20.62
CA LEU A 650 154.16 -15.44 21.83
C LEU A 650 153.12 -15.19 22.94
N HIS A 651 152.04 -14.44 22.64
CA HIS A 651 150.98 -14.11 23.59
C HIS A 651 151.46 -13.57 24.95
N PHE A 652 152.41 -12.63 24.93
CA PHE A 652 152.86 -11.93 26.14
C PHE A 652 151.65 -11.31 26.86
N THR A 653 151.55 -11.58 28.16
CA THR A 653 150.65 -10.87 29.07
C THR A 653 151.02 -9.39 29.18
N GLU A 654 150.12 -8.53 29.65
CA GLU A 654 150.43 -7.09 29.77
C GLU A 654 151.63 -6.83 30.70
N ASP A 655 151.72 -7.56 31.82
CA ASP A 655 152.89 -7.56 32.72
C ASP A 655 154.21 -7.89 32.01
N GLU A 656 154.19 -8.77 31.01
CA GLU A 656 155.38 -9.15 30.22
C GLU A 656 155.71 -8.11 29.14
N LYS A 657 154.69 -7.51 28.52
CA LYS A 657 154.85 -6.37 27.61
C LYS A 657 155.46 -5.16 28.32
N ASP A 658 155.06 -4.90 29.56
CA ASP A 658 155.62 -3.82 30.39
C ASP A 658 157.06 -4.10 30.80
N LYS A 659 157.37 -5.32 31.29
CA LYS A 659 158.75 -5.75 31.60
C LYS A 659 159.68 -5.70 30.39
N ALA A 660 159.15 -5.90 29.19
CA ALA A 660 159.91 -5.79 27.94
C ALA A 660 160.00 -4.36 27.38
N PHE A 661 159.41 -3.33 28.03
CA PHE A 661 159.34 -1.94 27.55
C PHE A 661 158.55 -1.75 26.23
N ILE A 662 157.46 -2.51 26.09
CA ILE A 662 156.59 -2.61 24.91
C ILE A 662 155.20 -2.00 25.13
N GLY A 663 154.72 -1.93 26.39
CA GLY A 663 153.36 -1.47 26.74
C GLY A 663 152.89 -0.22 26.00
N GLU A 664 151.77 -0.34 25.30
CA GLU A 664 151.12 0.74 24.55
C GLU A 664 150.03 1.39 25.40
N GLY A 665 150.10 2.71 25.58
CA GLY A 665 149.17 3.46 26.43
C GLY A 665 147.73 3.48 25.89
N HIS A 666 146.77 3.39 26.81
CA HIS A 666 145.31 3.33 26.55
C HIS A 666 144.76 4.37 25.55
N GLY A 667 143.79 3.96 24.71
CA GLY A 667 143.10 4.82 23.73
C GLY A 667 141.75 4.32 23.19
N THR A 668 140.72 4.28 24.04
CA THR A 668 139.27 4.51 23.76
C THR A 668 138.61 4.17 22.38
N LEU A 669 137.73 3.15 22.43
CA LEU A 669 136.28 3.13 22.03
C LEU A 669 135.76 3.67 20.67
N GLY A 670 134.92 2.85 20.02
CA GLY A 670 133.84 3.30 19.10
C GLY A 670 133.40 2.25 18.06
N LYS A 671 132.27 1.56 18.25
CA LYS A 671 131.71 0.59 17.28
C LYS A 671 130.22 0.87 16.96
N VAL A 672 129.90 0.66 15.67
CA VAL A 672 128.57 0.76 15.03
C VAL A 672 127.90 -0.62 15.00
N VAL A 673 126.57 -0.70 15.16
CA VAL A 673 125.70 -1.78 14.62
C VAL A 673 124.34 -1.18 14.22
N ASP A 674 123.68 -1.81 13.25
CA ASP A 674 122.55 -1.34 12.45
C ASP A 674 121.47 -2.45 12.26
N ALA A 675 120.29 -2.08 11.74
CA ALA A 675 119.26 -2.91 11.07
C ALA A 675 118.26 -3.81 11.86
N VAL A 676 117.20 -4.23 11.10
CA VAL A 676 115.99 -5.07 11.41
C VAL A 676 114.75 -4.25 11.87
N ALA A 677 113.54 -4.30 11.28
CA ALA A 677 113.00 -4.84 10.01
C ALA A 677 111.61 -4.19 9.65
N ALA A 678 111.04 -4.48 8.46
CA ALA A 678 109.74 -3.97 7.96
C ALA A 678 108.52 -4.86 8.35
N PRO A 679 107.22 -4.48 8.11
CA PRO A 679 106.61 -4.53 6.76
C PRO A 679 105.50 -3.48 6.41
N LEU A 680 104.92 -3.66 5.21
CA LEU A 680 103.93 -2.88 4.40
C LEU A 680 102.45 -2.92 4.92
N PRO A 681 101.41 -2.44 4.19
CA PRO A 681 101.12 -1.09 3.66
C PRO A 681 99.65 -0.61 3.96
N PRO A 682 99.24 0.66 3.64
CA PRO A 682 97.85 1.11 3.77
C PRO A 682 96.97 0.85 2.53
N ALA A 683 95.67 0.60 2.74
CA ALA A 683 94.67 0.39 1.70
C ALA A 683 94.21 1.70 1.02
N LYS A 684 93.89 1.64 -0.28
CA LYS A 684 93.23 2.73 -1.01
C LYS A 684 91.71 2.57 -0.93
N LEU A 685 91.03 3.49 -0.25
CA LEU A 685 89.58 3.66 -0.33
C LEU A 685 89.28 4.67 -1.45
N ASN A 686 88.48 4.31 -2.45
CA ASN A 686 87.97 5.25 -3.45
C ASN A 686 86.78 6.02 -2.87
N VAL A 687 86.76 7.35 -2.99
CA VAL A 687 85.72 8.24 -2.40
C VAL A 687 84.98 9.05 -3.47
N ASP A 688 84.80 8.47 -4.67
CA ASP A 688 84.13 9.11 -5.83
C ASP A 688 82.85 8.37 -6.28
N LYS A 689 82.11 7.76 -5.34
CA LYS A 689 80.76 7.21 -5.59
C LYS A 689 79.80 7.43 -4.42
N ILE A 690 79.62 8.70 -4.06
CA ILE A 690 78.43 9.16 -3.32
C ILE A 690 77.88 10.38 -4.08
N GLU A 691 77.35 10.13 -5.27
CA GLU A 691 76.34 11.03 -5.83
C GLU A 691 75.06 10.83 -5.02
N GLY A 692 74.54 11.94 -4.49
CA GLY A 692 73.54 11.92 -3.43
C GLY A 692 72.13 11.63 -3.95
N ASP A 693 71.70 10.38 -3.79
CA ASP A 693 70.30 9.96 -3.89
C ASP A 693 69.50 10.53 -2.69
N THR A 694 69.19 11.83 -2.75
CA THR A 694 68.56 12.54 -1.63
C THR A 694 67.08 12.18 -1.51
N VAL A 695 66.62 11.96 -0.28
CA VAL A 695 65.21 11.62 0.06
C VAL A 695 64.19 12.57 -0.56
N ARG A 696 64.60 13.81 -0.86
CA ARG A 696 63.80 14.83 -1.57
C ARG A 696 63.38 14.37 -2.98
N GLU A 697 64.26 13.74 -3.76
CA GLU A 697 63.91 13.32 -5.14
C GLU A 697 62.93 12.14 -5.14
N LYS A 698 63.05 11.23 -4.17
CA LYS A 698 62.08 10.13 -3.99
C LYS A 698 60.71 10.64 -3.56
N TRP A 699 60.65 11.68 -2.72
CA TRP A 699 59.39 12.35 -2.37
C TRP A 699 58.77 13.14 -3.54
N VAL A 700 59.58 13.77 -4.38
CA VAL A 700 59.08 14.48 -5.57
C VAL A 700 58.57 13.50 -6.63
N ASN A 701 59.26 12.39 -6.87
CA ASN A 701 58.80 11.36 -7.81
C ASN A 701 57.53 10.64 -7.31
N PHE A 702 57.38 10.45 -5.99
CA PHE A 702 56.14 9.92 -5.40
C PHE A 702 54.96 10.89 -5.62
N LEU A 703 55.15 12.18 -5.34
CA LEU A 703 54.10 13.19 -5.54
C LEU A 703 53.72 13.38 -7.02
N LEU A 704 54.67 13.26 -7.95
CA LEU A 704 54.40 13.34 -9.39
C LEU A 704 53.68 12.09 -9.94
N ALA A 705 53.88 10.92 -9.34
CA ALA A 705 53.15 9.71 -9.70
C ALA A 705 51.69 9.72 -9.21
N GLU A 706 51.44 10.30 -8.03
CA GLU A 706 50.11 10.32 -7.41
C GLU A 706 49.17 11.41 -7.99
N THR A 707 49.71 12.47 -8.62
CA THR A 707 48.92 13.58 -9.19
C THR A 707 48.74 13.51 -10.71
N GLY A 708 48.63 12.31 -11.26
CA GLY A 708 48.67 12.04 -12.71
C GLY A 708 47.76 12.93 -13.57
N GLU A 709 48.38 13.85 -14.32
CA GLU A 709 47.77 14.62 -15.42
C GLU A 709 48.46 14.28 -16.75
N ASP A 710 48.65 12.99 -17.04
CA ASP A 710 49.02 12.51 -18.38
C ASP A 710 47.75 12.19 -19.20
N GLY A 711 47.07 13.26 -19.61
CA GLY A 711 46.02 13.20 -20.62
C GLY A 711 46.60 13.01 -22.02
N SER A 712 46.54 11.79 -22.55
CA SER A 712 46.54 11.53 -24.01
C SER A 712 45.63 10.32 -24.30
N ASN A 713 44.43 10.53 -24.83
CA ASN A 713 44.13 10.53 -26.27
C ASN A 713 44.64 9.28 -27.01
N GLU A 714 43.75 8.31 -27.27
CA GLU A 714 43.29 7.98 -28.63
C GLU A 714 42.14 6.95 -28.60
N ASP A 715 41.15 7.18 -29.48
CA ASP A 715 40.23 6.23 -30.15
C ASP A 715 39.40 5.19 -29.33
N ALA A 716 38.09 5.00 -29.53
CA ALA A 716 37.29 5.15 -30.75
C ALA A 716 35.77 5.19 -30.49
N ALA A 717 35.06 5.90 -31.36
CA ALA A 717 33.64 5.67 -31.71
C ALA A 717 33.60 5.40 -33.24
N PRO A 718 32.58 4.74 -33.83
CA PRO A 718 31.15 4.96 -33.59
C PRO A 718 30.37 3.78 -32.99
#